data_AF-A0A535KKR1-F1
#
_entry.id   AF-A0A535KKR1-F1
#
_cell.length_a   1.000
_cell.length_b   1.000
_cell.length_c   1.000
_cell.angle_alpha   90.00
_cell.angle_beta   90.00
_cell.angle_gamma   90.00
#
_symmetry.space_group_name_H-M   'P 1'
#
loop_
_entity.id
_entity.type
_entity.pdbx_description
1 polymer ?
#
loop_
_entity_poly.entity_id
_entity_poly.type
_entity_poly.pdbx_seq_one_letter_code
_entity_poly.pdbx_strand_id
1 'polypeptide(L)'
;MHREVAPELRSPAGRRLAVTILSAGLLLALAPAGGSSQASPLHLQATPAATSPWLDRLNQWRTSTGVSTLTENSTWSAGDYSHSLYMVKNDLVTHYETPGTPYYTVDGDAAARNGNIQVNSTTATTDPQAIDWWMAAPFHAMAMMDPRLTQTGFGSYREVKSGWQEGGTLDTIRGNSFTGGQYPVYFPGRNTNEPLATYTGGEFPNPLQACPGYAAPTGLPVFIEIGGNVNTTVSAHSFSANGLALNHCVIDSSASAVSSYLYTRGAVILVPQLPLQTGVTYSVSLTVNGTPYSWSFTVGNFSACTAVTESVTPAPPQLAGASVKFTANATGCPHPQYQFWVLPPGSHTWQIVQPFSTSNTFTWNTSGLAAGSYLYTVWARDTGSPGACSYLGCTDAFYPGTPYDLGTPPCTAVTDVPSPAPPQASGSTITFTASATGCANPRYQFWILPPGGSWKIVQPYSTSSTFTWTTSGLAPGNYLYTAWARDAGSGGAQCSSLGCNDAFFAALGFNLTRQACTSVSDTPSPAPPQVASTSITFTATSTGCPHPLYQFWILAPGGTWQVVQAYSASTTFTWSDTSSTGTQCSFLGCNDAYFAALTFTLAGQPCASVTDTPSPASPQHSGTSITFTTTSTGCAHPLYQFWVRPPGGSWQVVRAYSSSNTFTWNTNGLPAGTYLYTAWARDTSSSGTQCSSLGCDDAYFVAVGYALN
;
A
#
# COMPACT_ATOMS: atom_id res chain seq x y z
N MET A 1 42.44 -57.75 -16.52
CA MET A 1 43.07 -56.65 -17.29
C MET A 1 42.44 -55.35 -16.83
N HIS A 2 43.16 -54.25 -16.61
CA HIS A 2 44.58 -54.13 -16.28
C HIS A 2 44.74 -52.90 -15.37
N ARG A 3 45.59 -52.97 -14.34
CA ARG A 3 46.22 -51.76 -13.81
C ARG A 3 47.34 -51.38 -14.77
N GLU A 4 47.59 -50.08 -14.90
CA GLU A 4 48.92 -49.60 -15.21
C GLU A 4 49.19 -48.30 -14.43
N VAL A 5 50.46 -48.07 -14.09
CA VAL A 5 50.92 -47.04 -13.15
C VAL A 5 52.29 -46.57 -13.62
N ALA A 6 52.48 -45.26 -13.80
CA ALA A 6 53.81 -44.65 -13.97
C ALA A 6 53.83 -43.23 -13.35
N PRO A 7 54.97 -42.75 -12.81
CA PRO A 7 54.91 -41.77 -11.72
C PRO A 7 55.91 -40.58 -11.83
N GLU A 8 55.85 -39.67 -10.84
CA GLU A 8 56.98 -38.84 -10.34
C GLU A 8 57.68 -37.87 -11.33
N LEU A 9 58.51 -36.88 -10.94
CA LEU A 9 58.92 -36.29 -9.65
C LEU A 9 59.41 -34.84 -9.92
N ARG A 10 59.26 -33.90 -8.97
CA ARG A 10 60.32 -32.98 -8.46
C ARG A 10 59.79 -31.82 -7.61
N SER A 11 60.56 -31.50 -6.58
CA SER A 11 60.54 -30.32 -5.69
C SER A 11 62.03 -29.95 -5.42
N PRO A 12 62.46 -29.02 -4.52
CA PRO A 12 61.71 -28.20 -3.54
C PRO A 12 62.20 -26.73 -3.39
N ALA A 13 61.81 -26.11 -2.26
CA ALA A 13 62.37 -24.93 -1.56
C ALA A 13 61.85 -23.52 -1.95
N GLY A 14 61.59 -22.62 -0.98
CA GLY A 14 61.56 -22.82 0.48
C GLY A 14 61.37 -21.55 1.35
N ARG A 15 61.07 -21.77 2.64
CA ARG A 15 60.99 -20.84 3.83
C ARG A 15 60.09 -19.58 3.69
N ARG A 16 59.11 -19.25 4.56
CA ARG A 16 58.81 -19.38 6.02
C ARG A 16 59.04 -18.09 6.84
N LEU A 17 58.07 -17.80 7.72
CA LEU A 17 58.36 -17.28 9.07
C LEU A 17 57.38 -17.84 10.14
N ALA A 18 56.54 -16.99 10.76
CA ALA A 18 55.63 -17.24 11.90
C ALA A 18 54.32 -16.42 11.69
N VAL A 19 53.32 -16.26 12.58
CA VAL A 19 53.14 -16.39 14.06
C VAL A 19 51.64 -16.78 14.27
N THR A 20 51.10 -17.67 15.14
CA THR A 20 51.38 -18.26 16.48
C THR A 20 51.11 -17.34 17.68
N ILE A 21 50.39 -17.70 18.76
CA ILE A 21 49.58 -18.91 19.10
C ILE A 21 48.64 -18.57 20.29
N LEU A 22 47.54 -19.32 20.54
CA LEU A 22 46.82 -19.56 21.82
C LEU A 22 45.51 -20.35 21.50
N SER A 23 45.30 -21.63 21.83
CA SER A 23 45.28 -22.35 23.13
C SER A 23 44.10 -21.96 24.03
N ALA A 24 43.37 -22.84 24.71
CA ALA A 24 43.06 -24.27 24.66
C ALA A 24 42.25 -24.56 25.96
N GLY A 25 41.21 -25.39 25.93
CA GLY A 25 40.42 -25.75 27.11
C GLY A 25 39.78 -27.13 26.95
N LEU A 26 39.88 -27.98 27.98
CA LEU A 26 39.59 -29.42 27.90
C LEU A 26 38.63 -29.83 29.02
N LEU A 27 37.63 -30.66 28.72
CA LEU A 27 37.18 -31.80 29.56
C LEU A 27 36.13 -32.67 28.84
N LEU A 28 35.85 -33.86 29.38
CA LEU A 28 35.17 -34.97 28.69
C LEU A 28 33.71 -35.17 29.12
N ALA A 29 32.88 -35.66 28.20
CA ALA A 29 31.76 -36.57 28.45
C ALA A 29 31.61 -37.55 27.27
N LEU A 30 31.04 -38.75 27.49
CA LEU A 30 31.06 -39.86 26.52
C LEU A 30 29.65 -40.30 26.09
N ALA A 31 29.53 -40.56 24.77
CA ALA A 31 28.60 -41.51 24.15
C ALA A 31 27.08 -41.15 24.20
N PRO A 32 26.19 -41.90 23.49
CA PRO A 32 26.19 -41.87 22.02
C PRO A 32 24.79 -41.70 21.38
N ALA A 33 24.81 -41.52 20.06
CA ALA A 33 23.69 -41.42 19.11
C ALA A 33 22.33 -42.05 19.51
N GLY A 34 21.31 -41.20 19.61
CA GLY A 34 19.89 -41.57 19.44
C GLY A 34 19.42 -41.22 18.01
N GLY A 35 18.61 -42.08 17.39
CA GLY A 35 18.16 -41.91 16.01
C GLY A 35 17.10 -40.82 15.81
N SER A 36 17.09 -40.21 14.64
CA SER A 36 16.09 -39.19 14.26
C SER A 36 14.74 -39.81 13.91
N SER A 37 13.80 -39.82 14.86
CA SER A 37 12.37 -39.78 14.54
C SER A 37 11.87 -38.34 14.71
N GLN A 38 11.29 -37.77 13.67
CA GLN A 38 10.51 -36.55 13.83
C GLN A 38 9.22 -36.93 14.57
N ALA A 39 9.15 -36.60 15.85
CA ALA A 39 7.87 -36.48 16.52
C ALA A 39 7.13 -35.32 15.85
N SER A 40 6.12 -35.63 15.04
CA SER A 40 5.15 -34.62 14.59
C SER A 40 4.64 -33.86 15.82
N PRO A 41 4.51 -32.51 15.78
CA PRO A 41 3.84 -31.81 16.85
C PRO A 41 2.45 -32.42 16.99
N LEU A 42 2.12 -32.95 18.18
CA LEU A 42 0.82 -33.52 18.45
C LEU A 42 -0.19 -32.39 18.34
N HIS A 43 -0.83 -32.29 17.17
CA HIS A 43 -1.87 -31.30 16.94
C HIS A 43 -3.09 -31.77 17.72
N LEU A 44 -3.13 -31.39 19.01
CA LEU A 44 -4.30 -31.40 19.85
C LEU A 44 -5.29 -30.39 19.26
N GLN A 45 -5.91 -30.81 18.16
CA GLN A 45 -6.97 -30.12 17.49
C GLN A 45 -8.22 -30.28 18.35
N ALA A 46 -8.22 -29.54 19.47
CA ALA A 46 -9.39 -29.28 20.26
C ALA A 46 -10.34 -28.37 19.45
N THR A 47 -10.87 -28.90 18.36
CA THR A 47 -12.24 -28.60 17.98
C THR A 47 -13.07 -28.77 19.25
N PRO A 48 -13.79 -27.74 19.72
CA PRO A 48 -14.83 -27.96 20.71
C PRO A 48 -15.73 -29.06 20.15
N ALA A 49 -15.79 -30.21 20.85
CA ALA A 49 -16.73 -31.24 20.46
C ALA A 49 -18.12 -30.59 20.53
N ALA A 50 -18.87 -30.64 19.43
CA ALA A 50 -20.25 -30.20 19.45
C ALA A 50 -20.96 -31.01 20.53
N THR A 51 -21.36 -30.33 21.61
CA THR A 51 -21.97 -30.98 22.77
C THR A 51 -23.27 -31.66 22.35
N SER A 52 -23.54 -32.82 22.95
CA SER A 52 -24.72 -33.58 22.55
C SER A 52 -25.99 -32.82 22.97
N PRO A 53 -27.07 -32.78 22.17
CA PRO A 53 -28.24 -31.95 22.46
C PRO A 53 -28.90 -32.17 23.83
N TRP A 54 -28.75 -33.36 24.42
CA TRP A 54 -29.19 -33.65 25.79
C TRP A 54 -28.38 -32.89 26.84
N LEU A 55 -27.06 -32.77 26.65
CA LEU A 55 -26.14 -32.11 27.59
C LEU A 55 -26.32 -30.59 27.52
N ASP A 56 -26.52 -30.05 26.32
CA ASP A 56 -26.87 -28.63 26.15
C ASP A 56 -28.19 -28.31 26.85
N ARG A 57 -29.20 -29.18 26.74
CA ARG A 57 -30.49 -28.99 27.43
C ARG A 57 -30.35 -29.10 28.95
N LEU A 58 -29.58 -30.07 29.45
CA LEU A 58 -29.30 -30.22 30.89
C LEU A 58 -28.50 -29.02 31.44
N ASN A 59 -27.52 -28.54 30.68
CA ASN A 59 -26.73 -27.37 31.06
C ASN A 59 -27.52 -26.06 30.95
N GLN A 60 -28.52 -25.97 30.07
CA GLN A 60 -29.49 -24.88 30.05
C GLN A 60 -30.28 -24.84 31.37
N TRP A 61 -30.84 -25.97 31.80
CA TRP A 61 -31.54 -26.08 33.09
C TRP A 61 -30.66 -25.74 34.30
N ARG A 62 -29.42 -26.23 34.31
CA ARG A 62 -28.44 -25.91 35.37
C ARG A 62 -28.06 -24.43 35.38
N THR A 63 -27.89 -23.82 34.21
CA THR A 63 -27.59 -22.37 34.13
C THR A 63 -28.80 -21.53 34.56
N SER A 64 -30.04 -21.96 34.29
CA SER A 64 -31.23 -21.24 34.76
C SER A 64 -31.43 -21.31 36.28
N THR A 65 -31.05 -22.40 36.95
CA THR A 65 -31.06 -22.46 38.43
C THR A 65 -29.82 -21.83 39.07
N GLY A 66 -28.82 -21.44 38.27
CA GLY A 66 -27.59 -20.77 38.72
C GLY A 66 -26.47 -21.71 39.17
N VAL A 67 -26.53 -23.00 38.82
CA VAL A 67 -25.50 -24.00 39.18
C VAL A 67 -24.57 -24.30 37.99
N SER A 68 -23.33 -24.72 38.30
CA SER A 68 -22.29 -24.95 37.30
C SER A 68 -22.69 -26.01 36.26
N THR A 69 -22.37 -25.76 34.99
CA THR A 69 -22.53 -26.72 33.88
C THR A 69 -21.70 -27.99 34.09
N LEU A 70 -22.24 -29.12 33.65
CA LEU A 70 -21.62 -30.44 33.71
C LEU A 70 -20.79 -30.73 32.45
N THR A 71 -19.86 -31.66 32.62
CA THR A 71 -19.14 -32.32 31.51
C THR A 71 -19.64 -33.76 31.32
N GLU A 72 -19.54 -34.29 30.11
CA GLU A 72 -19.88 -35.68 29.81
C GLU A 72 -18.77 -36.65 30.28
N ASN A 73 -19.17 -37.83 30.73
CA ASN A 73 -18.33 -39.02 30.83
C ASN A 73 -18.83 -40.06 29.83
N SER A 74 -18.15 -40.20 28.69
CA SER A 74 -18.61 -41.09 27.61
C SER A 74 -18.62 -42.59 28.00
N THR A 75 -17.83 -42.98 29.00
CA THR A 75 -17.89 -44.34 29.58
C THR A 75 -19.18 -44.54 30.38
N TRP A 76 -19.66 -43.51 31.09
CA TRP A 76 -20.96 -43.58 31.77
C TRP A 76 -22.08 -43.57 30.74
N SER A 77 -22.07 -42.65 29.76
CA SER A 77 -23.05 -42.61 28.66
C SER A 77 -23.22 -43.95 27.93
N ALA A 78 -22.14 -44.74 27.78
CA ALA A 78 -22.20 -46.09 27.22
C ALA A 78 -22.90 -47.12 28.14
N GLY A 79 -22.70 -47.04 29.45
CA GLY A 79 -23.47 -47.80 30.44
C GLY A 79 -24.93 -47.36 30.50
N ASP A 80 -25.18 -46.05 30.48
CA ASP A 80 -26.52 -45.45 30.52
C ASP A 80 -27.34 -45.80 29.26
N TYR A 81 -26.68 -45.90 28.09
CA TYR A 81 -27.24 -46.47 26.86
C TYR A 81 -27.55 -47.97 27.03
N SER A 82 -26.62 -48.73 27.60
CA SER A 82 -26.79 -50.18 27.81
C SER A 82 -27.97 -50.48 28.75
N HIS A 83 -28.16 -49.67 29.78
CA HIS A 83 -29.31 -49.79 30.68
C HIS A 83 -30.63 -49.42 30.02
N SER A 84 -30.64 -48.34 29.24
CA SER A 84 -31.80 -47.93 28.45
C SER A 84 -32.22 -49.00 27.45
N LEU A 85 -31.24 -49.70 26.85
CA LEU A 85 -31.46 -50.87 26.00
C LEU A 85 -32.01 -52.05 26.82
N TYR A 86 -31.47 -52.33 28.02
CA TYR A 86 -31.99 -53.37 28.91
C TYR A 86 -33.47 -53.14 29.29
N MET A 87 -33.85 -51.92 29.68
CA MET A 87 -35.22 -51.54 30.03
C MET A 87 -36.18 -51.78 28.85
N VAL A 88 -35.87 -51.22 27.68
CA VAL A 88 -36.68 -51.37 26.46
C VAL A 88 -36.76 -52.83 26.03
N LYS A 89 -35.65 -53.57 25.99
CA LYS A 89 -35.66 -54.96 25.51
C LYS A 89 -36.43 -55.92 26.40
N ASN A 90 -36.48 -55.69 27.71
CA ASN A 90 -37.15 -56.57 28.68
C ASN A 90 -38.54 -56.06 29.12
N ASP A 91 -39.01 -54.92 28.60
CA ASP A 91 -40.25 -54.23 29.03
C ASP A 91 -40.27 -53.88 30.53
N LEU A 92 -39.13 -53.42 31.05
CA LEU A 92 -38.94 -53.08 32.46
C LEU A 92 -38.74 -51.57 32.69
N VAL A 93 -39.08 -51.12 33.90
CA VAL A 93 -38.71 -49.81 34.46
C VAL A 93 -38.11 -50.07 35.83
N THR A 94 -36.81 -49.86 35.99
CA THR A 94 -36.05 -50.39 37.13
C THR A 94 -34.73 -49.64 37.34
N HIS A 95 -34.34 -49.43 38.61
CA HIS A 95 -33.02 -48.87 38.97
C HIS A 95 -31.96 -49.97 39.23
N TYR A 96 -32.12 -51.14 38.62
CA TYR A 96 -31.15 -52.24 38.63
C TYR A 96 -31.40 -53.18 37.45
N GLU A 97 -30.36 -53.90 37.05
CA GLU A 97 -30.48 -55.04 36.14
C GLU A 97 -30.36 -56.36 36.92
N THR A 98 -30.88 -57.44 36.33
CA THR A 98 -30.83 -58.78 36.94
C THR A 98 -29.77 -59.62 36.21
N PRO A 99 -28.67 -60.04 36.88
CA PRO A 99 -27.65 -60.87 36.26
C PRO A 99 -28.22 -62.15 35.64
N GLY A 100 -27.92 -62.37 34.35
CA GLY A 100 -28.44 -63.50 33.57
C GLY A 100 -29.72 -63.23 32.78
N THR A 101 -30.40 -62.11 33.01
CA THR A 101 -31.46 -61.62 32.11
C THR A 101 -30.84 -61.16 30.78
N PRO A 102 -31.51 -61.35 29.62
CA PRO A 102 -31.03 -60.84 28.34
C PRO A 102 -30.69 -59.35 28.38
N TYR A 103 -29.62 -58.98 27.66
CA TYR A 103 -29.07 -57.61 27.60
C TYR A 103 -28.48 -57.06 28.90
N TYR A 104 -28.37 -57.87 29.97
CA TYR A 104 -27.65 -57.49 31.20
C TYR A 104 -26.19 -57.07 30.90
N THR A 105 -25.75 -55.96 31.50
CA THR A 105 -24.36 -55.49 31.46
C THR A 105 -23.93 -54.96 32.83
N VAL A 106 -22.65 -55.10 33.18
CA VAL A 106 -22.13 -54.55 34.46
C VAL A 106 -22.19 -53.02 34.48
N ASP A 107 -21.92 -52.37 33.34
CA ASP A 107 -21.95 -50.91 33.23
C ASP A 107 -23.37 -50.33 33.18
N GLY A 108 -24.34 -51.08 32.62
CA GLY A 108 -25.77 -50.75 32.67
C GLY A 108 -26.36 -50.96 34.06
N ASP A 109 -26.02 -52.05 34.74
CA ASP A 109 -26.40 -52.29 36.14
C ASP A 109 -25.75 -51.29 37.12
N ALA A 110 -24.60 -50.69 36.74
CA ALA A 110 -24.03 -49.54 37.42
C ALA A 110 -24.79 -48.24 37.09
N ALA A 111 -25.14 -47.99 35.84
CA ALA A 111 -25.95 -46.85 35.42
C ALA A 111 -27.32 -46.80 36.12
N ALA A 112 -28.05 -47.91 36.10
CA ALA A 112 -29.38 -48.08 36.68
C ALA A 112 -29.48 -47.57 38.13
N ARG A 113 -28.46 -47.89 38.94
CA ARG A 113 -28.37 -47.55 40.37
C ARG A 113 -27.87 -46.13 40.65
N ASN A 114 -27.33 -45.45 39.66
CA ASN A 114 -26.69 -44.13 39.80
C ASN A 114 -27.36 -43.03 38.96
N GLY A 115 -28.39 -43.38 38.18
CA GLY A 115 -29.06 -42.45 37.27
C GLY A 115 -30.57 -42.32 37.46
N ASN A 116 -31.08 -41.19 36.99
CA ASN A 116 -32.50 -41.00 36.69
C ASN A 116 -32.86 -41.89 35.49
N ILE A 117 -34.06 -42.51 35.50
CA ILE A 117 -34.56 -43.34 34.40
C ILE A 117 -35.90 -42.83 33.89
N GLN A 118 -36.20 -43.03 32.60
CA GLN A 118 -37.53 -42.84 32.03
C GLN A 118 -37.73 -43.81 30.85
N VAL A 119 -38.98 -44.10 30.52
CA VAL A 119 -39.37 -44.92 29.36
C VAL A 119 -40.59 -44.32 28.68
N ASN A 120 -40.70 -44.59 27.37
CA ASN A 120 -41.82 -44.12 26.56
C ASN A 120 -42.36 -45.21 25.64
N SER A 121 -43.66 -45.15 25.34
CA SER A 121 -44.33 -46.08 24.42
C SER A 121 -44.24 -45.65 22.95
N THR A 122 -43.50 -44.59 22.64
CA THR A 122 -43.15 -44.17 21.27
C THR A 122 -41.66 -43.87 21.12
N THR A 123 -41.07 -44.25 19.99
CA THR A 123 -39.71 -43.81 19.60
C THR A 123 -39.60 -42.32 19.26
N ALA A 124 -40.72 -41.57 19.24
CA ALA A 124 -40.74 -40.15 18.88
C ALA A 124 -40.20 -39.21 19.97
N THR A 125 -40.10 -39.68 21.22
CA THR A 125 -39.52 -38.91 22.33
C THR A 125 -38.02 -38.71 22.10
N THR A 126 -37.59 -37.44 22.04
CA THR A 126 -36.19 -37.03 21.85
C THR A 126 -35.46 -36.89 23.18
N ASP A 127 -34.13 -36.93 23.16
CA ASP A 127 -33.32 -36.84 24.39
C ASP A 127 -33.54 -35.54 25.18
N PRO A 128 -33.65 -34.34 24.56
CA PRO A 128 -34.02 -33.12 25.28
C PRO A 128 -35.40 -33.18 25.94
N GLN A 129 -36.36 -33.95 25.39
CA GLN A 129 -37.67 -34.14 26.01
C GLN A 129 -37.62 -35.10 27.20
N ALA A 130 -36.70 -36.07 27.22
CA ALA A 130 -36.44 -36.89 28.41
C ALA A 130 -35.83 -36.04 29.55
N ILE A 131 -34.88 -35.16 29.22
CA ILE A 131 -34.33 -34.16 30.15
C ILE A 131 -35.45 -33.27 30.73
N ASP A 132 -36.32 -32.72 29.87
CA ASP A 132 -37.43 -31.88 30.31
C ASP A 132 -38.47 -32.63 31.16
N TRP A 133 -38.72 -33.90 30.86
CA TRP A 133 -39.63 -34.73 31.64
C TRP A 133 -39.13 -34.95 33.07
N TRP A 134 -37.84 -35.25 33.25
CA TRP A 134 -37.24 -35.33 34.58
C TRP A 134 -37.24 -33.98 35.31
N MET A 135 -37.11 -32.86 34.60
CA MET A 135 -37.19 -31.53 35.23
C MET A 135 -38.60 -31.17 35.73
N ALA A 136 -39.66 -31.83 35.25
CA ALA A 136 -40.99 -31.72 35.82
C ALA A 136 -41.19 -32.55 37.12
N ALA A 137 -40.27 -33.47 37.41
CA ALA A 137 -40.37 -34.47 38.47
C ALA A 137 -39.34 -34.14 39.59
N PRO A 138 -39.78 -33.66 40.78
CA PRO A 138 -38.89 -33.00 41.73
C PRO A 138 -37.71 -33.84 42.24
N PHE A 139 -37.86 -35.14 42.49
CA PHE A 139 -36.74 -35.96 42.96
C PHE A 139 -35.67 -36.16 41.87
N HIS A 140 -36.10 -36.33 40.63
CA HIS A 140 -35.20 -36.36 39.47
C HIS A 140 -34.55 -34.99 39.20
N ALA A 141 -35.34 -33.92 39.23
CA ALA A 141 -34.90 -32.55 38.99
C ALA A 141 -33.87 -32.08 40.04
N MET A 142 -34.10 -32.35 41.33
CA MET A 142 -33.11 -32.12 42.39
C MET A 142 -31.81 -32.89 42.14
N ALA A 143 -31.88 -34.12 41.60
CA ALA A 143 -30.69 -34.87 41.26
C ALA A 143 -29.90 -34.26 40.08
N MET A 144 -30.59 -33.64 39.13
CA MET A 144 -29.99 -32.94 37.99
C MET A 144 -29.46 -31.56 38.36
N MET A 145 -30.07 -30.87 39.32
CA MET A 145 -29.69 -29.52 39.75
C MET A 145 -28.69 -29.49 40.92
N ASP A 146 -28.37 -30.63 41.55
CA ASP A 146 -27.44 -30.71 42.68
C ASP A 146 -26.10 -29.99 42.36
N PRO A 147 -25.69 -28.98 43.16
CA PRO A 147 -24.51 -28.17 42.87
C PRO A 147 -23.19 -28.92 43.17
N ARG A 148 -23.26 -30.16 43.65
CA ARG A 148 -22.12 -31.09 43.86
C ARG A 148 -21.90 -32.04 42.67
N LEU A 149 -22.88 -32.16 41.77
CA LEU A 149 -22.74 -32.88 40.51
C LEU A 149 -21.83 -32.05 39.58
N THR A 150 -20.79 -32.67 39.02
CA THR A 150 -19.76 -32.01 38.18
C THR A 150 -19.51 -32.69 36.84
N GLN A 151 -19.79 -33.99 36.78
CA GLN A 151 -19.76 -34.80 35.56
C GLN A 151 -21.03 -35.67 35.51
N THR A 152 -21.47 -36.08 34.32
CA THR A 152 -22.65 -36.92 34.11
C THR A 152 -22.46 -37.77 32.86
N GLY A 153 -23.24 -38.84 32.70
CA GLY A 153 -23.40 -39.56 31.45
C GLY A 153 -24.89 -39.62 31.09
N PHE A 154 -25.19 -39.79 29.81
CA PHE A 154 -26.55 -40.09 29.36
C PHE A 154 -26.52 -41.01 28.16
N GLY A 155 -27.48 -41.93 28.12
CA GLY A 155 -27.74 -42.73 26.94
C GLY A 155 -29.21 -43.11 26.85
N SER A 156 -29.65 -43.37 25.63
CA SER A 156 -31.03 -43.72 25.32
C SER A 156 -31.10 -44.74 24.19
N TYR A 157 -32.13 -45.59 24.23
CA TYR A 157 -32.35 -46.63 23.24
C TYR A 157 -33.77 -46.55 22.68
N ARG A 158 -33.93 -46.80 21.38
CA ARG A 158 -35.20 -46.65 20.64
C ARG A 158 -35.43 -47.84 19.70
N GLU A 159 -36.60 -48.47 19.80
CA GLU A 159 -37.05 -49.58 18.96
C GLU A 159 -38.57 -49.55 18.76
N VAL A 160 -39.04 -49.67 17.52
CA VAL A 160 -40.49 -49.74 17.22
C VAL A 160 -40.99 -51.15 17.51
N LYS A 161 -41.60 -51.35 18.68
CA LYS A 161 -42.21 -52.63 19.12
C LYS A 161 -43.46 -52.40 19.99
N SER A 162 -44.07 -53.49 20.48
CA SER A 162 -45.04 -53.44 21.58
C SER A 162 -44.35 -53.22 22.93
N GLY A 163 -45.01 -52.53 23.85
CA GLY A 163 -44.48 -52.23 25.18
C GLY A 163 -43.74 -50.89 25.21
N TRP A 164 -42.60 -50.83 25.89
CA TRP A 164 -41.74 -49.64 25.88
C TRP A 164 -40.94 -49.59 24.57
N GLN A 165 -41.03 -48.48 23.85
CA GLN A 165 -40.31 -48.25 22.58
C GLN A 165 -39.07 -47.38 22.75
N GLU A 166 -39.01 -46.60 23.82
CA GLU A 166 -37.91 -45.72 24.13
C GLU A 166 -37.59 -45.81 25.61
N GLY A 167 -36.31 -45.65 25.94
CA GLY A 167 -35.82 -45.54 27.31
C GLY A 167 -34.62 -44.62 27.34
N GLY A 168 -34.47 -43.87 28.43
CA GLY A 168 -33.35 -42.99 28.69
C GLY A 168 -32.87 -43.10 30.12
N THR A 169 -31.55 -43.01 30.30
CA THR A 169 -30.87 -43.05 31.60
C THR A 169 -29.89 -41.89 31.68
N LEU A 170 -29.86 -41.16 32.80
CA LEU A 170 -29.00 -39.99 33.05
C LEU A 170 -28.30 -40.14 34.41
N ASP A 171 -26.98 -40.22 34.44
CA ASP A 171 -26.26 -40.32 35.71
C ASP A 171 -26.31 -39.03 36.54
N THR A 172 -26.72 -39.14 37.80
CA THR A 172 -26.82 -38.03 38.75
C THR A 172 -26.07 -38.27 40.07
N ILE A 173 -25.27 -39.36 40.14
CA ILE A 173 -24.65 -39.87 41.36
C ILE A 173 -23.14 -40.15 41.21
N ARG A 174 -22.66 -40.79 40.14
CA ARG A 174 -21.22 -41.14 39.98
C ARG A 174 -20.34 -39.89 39.87
N GLY A 175 -20.86 -38.79 39.31
CA GLY A 175 -20.16 -37.50 39.22
C GLY A 175 -20.45 -36.51 40.36
N ASN A 176 -21.08 -36.97 41.45
CA ASN A 176 -21.48 -36.16 42.60
C ASN A 176 -20.53 -36.43 43.78
N SER A 177 -19.89 -35.39 44.32
CA SER A 177 -18.97 -35.51 45.46
C SER A 177 -19.67 -35.79 46.80
N PHE A 178 -21.00 -35.60 46.86
CA PHE A 178 -21.84 -35.51 48.05
C PHE A 178 -21.37 -34.50 49.13
N THR A 179 -20.33 -33.71 48.83
CA THR A 179 -19.63 -32.81 49.75
C THR A 179 -19.33 -31.45 49.11
N GLY A 180 -19.50 -30.36 49.85
CA GLY A 180 -19.46 -29.00 49.28
C GLY A 180 -20.71 -28.68 48.46
N GLY A 181 -20.54 -27.90 47.39
CA GLY A 181 -21.63 -27.30 46.61
C GLY A 181 -21.83 -25.80 46.93
N GLN A 182 -22.61 -25.10 46.12
CA GLN A 182 -23.04 -23.71 46.36
C GLN A 182 -24.55 -23.70 46.56
N TYR A 183 -25.01 -23.10 47.66
CA TYR A 183 -26.41 -23.10 48.09
C TYR A 183 -26.81 -21.69 48.56
N PRO A 184 -28.10 -21.32 48.57
CA PRO A 184 -29.24 -22.13 48.11
C PRO A 184 -29.37 -22.23 46.58
N VAL A 185 -29.82 -23.40 46.11
CA VAL A 185 -30.26 -23.62 44.73
C VAL A 185 -31.78 -23.50 44.68
N TYR A 186 -32.30 -22.80 43.68
CA TYR A 186 -33.74 -22.56 43.51
C TYR A 186 -34.22 -23.15 42.20
N PHE A 187 -35.32 -23.89 42.24
CA PHE A 187 -36.03 -24.35 41.05
C PHE A 187 -37.53 -24.03 41.16
N PRO A 188 -38.15 -23.33 40.19
CA PRO A 188 -37.50 -22.61 39.10
C PRO A 188 -36.51 -21.54 39.58
N GLY A 189 -35.63 -21.12 38.67
CA GLY A 189 -34.57 -20.16 38.95
C GLY A 189 -35.09 -18.79 39.42
N ARG A 190 -34.24 -18.04 40.14
CA ARG A 190 -34.62 -16.72 40.65
C ARG A 190 -34.73 -15.71 39.51
N ASN A 191 -35.94 -15.19 39.33
CA ASN A 191 -36.39 -14.27 38.28
C ASN A 191 -36.32 -14.82 36.85
N THR A 192 -36.13 -16.13 36.67
CA THR A 192 -36.02 -16.73 35.33
C THR A 192 -37.39 -17.01 34.70
N ASN A 193 -37.36 -17.25 33.39
CA ASN A 193 -38.44 -17.94 32.71
C ASN A 193 -38.36 -19.44 32.97
N GLU A 194 -39.53 -20.07 33.05
CA GLU A 194 -39.72 -21.49 33.36
C GLU A 194 -40.64 -22.14 32.31
N PRO A 195 -40.14 -22.96 31.37
CA PRO A 195 -40.97 -23.51 30.30
C PRO A 195 -41.96 -24.59 30.76
N LEU A 196 -41.79 -25.19 31.94
CA LEU A 196 -42.67 -26.24 32.46
C LEU A 196 -43.77 -25.65 33.36
N ALA A 197 -45.00 -26.13 33.19
CA ALA A 197 -46.17 -25.62 33.92
C ALA A 197 -46.80 -26.63 34.89
N THR A 198 -46.51 -27.92 34.69
CA THR A 198 -47.36 -29.03 35.18
C THR A 198 -46.51 -30.23 35.56
N TYR A 199 -46.81 -30.87 36.68
CA TYR A 199 -46.37 -32.24 36.96
C TYR A 199 -47.50 -33.22 36.68
N THR A 200 -47.24 -34.20 35.80
CA THR A 200 -48.24 -35.14 35.27
C THR A 200 -48.25 -36.49 35.97
N GLY A 201 -47.42 -36.70 36.99
CA GLY A 201 -47.20 -38.01 37.61
C GLY A 201 -46.00 -38.75 37.03
N GLY A 202 -45.89 -40.04 37.34
CA GLY A 202 -44.84 -40.92 36.80
C GLY A 202 -43.53 -40.96 37.60
N GLU A 203 -43.37 -40.14 38.64
CA GLU A 203 -42.19 -40.19 39.52
C GLU A 203 -42.31 -41.26 40.62
N PHE A 204 -41.17 -41.89 40.94
CA PHE A 204 -41.03 -42.80 42.08
C PHE A 204 -39.83 -42.39 42.96
N PRO A 205 -39.99 -42.22 44.29
CA PRO A 205 -41.26 -42.28 45.04
C PRO A 205 -42.20 -41.13 44.63
N ASN A 206 -43.50 -41.36 44.66
CA ASN A 206 -44.47 -40.33 44.28
C ASN A 206 -44.46 -39.17 45.29
N PRO A 207 -44.13 -37.91 44.91
CA PRO A 207 -44.11 -36.78 45.85
C PRO A 207 -45.49 -36.49 46.45
N LEU A 208 -46.58 -36.74 45.70
CA LEU A 208 -47.93 -36.43 46.15
C LEU A 208 -48.41 -37.31 47.33
N GLN A 209 -47.71 -38.39 47.65
CA GLN A 209 -48.03 -39.20 48.84
C GLN A 209 -47.84 -38.42 50.15
N ALA A 210 -47.02 -37.36 50.14
CA ALA A 210 -46.84 -36.44 51.25
C ALA A 210 -47.84 -35.25 51.23
N CYS A 211 -48.74 -35.19 50.24
CA CYS A 211 -49.68 -34.10 50.03
C CYS A 211 -51.15 -34.58 50.06
N PRO A 212 -51.77 -34.72 51.25
CA PRO A 212 -53.16 -35.14 51.37
C PRO A 212 -54.12 -34.30 50.52
N GLY A 213 -54.91 -34.96 49.66
CA GLY A 213 -55.86 -34.29 48.76
C GLY A 213 -55.27 -33.80 47.43
N TYR A 214 -54.01 -34.14 47.11
CA TYR A 214 -53.38 -33.84 45.82
C TYR A 214 -53.36 -35.09 44.94
N ALA A 215 -53.58 -34.89 43.63
CA ALA A 215 -53.46 -35.89 42.58
C ALA A 215 -52.94 -35.21 41.31
N ALA A 216 -52.23 -35.96 40.46
CA ALA A 216 -51.76 -35.43 39.19
C ALA A 216 -52.93 -35.25 38.19
N PRO A 217 -52.92 -34.22 37.32
CA PRO A 217 -51.87 -33.21 37.18
C PRO A 217 -51.93 -32.10 38.25
N THR A 218 -50.77 -31.73 38.79
CA THR A 218 -50.57 -30.56 39.67
C THR A 218 -49.81 -29.46 38.94
N GLY A 219 -49.61 -28.30 39.56
CA GLY A 219 -48.59 -27.36 39.09
C GLY A 219 -47.19 -27.96 39.18
N LEU A 220 -46.25 -27.38 38.43
CA LEU A 220 -44.83 -27.72 38.52
C LEU A 220 -44.36 -27.64 39.98
N PRO A 221 -43.79 -28.71 40.56
CA PRO A 221 -43.19 -28.69 41.88
C PRO A 221 -41.98 -27.75 41.92
N VAL A 222 -42.10 -26.73 42.75
CA VAL A 222 -41.05 -25.76 43.07
C VAL A 222 -40.19 -26.38 44.17
N PHE A 223 -38.86 -26.20 44.15
CA PHE A 223 -38.00 -26.61 45.26
C PHE A 223 -36.89 -25.62 45.58
N ILE A 224 -36.35 -25.73 46.79
CA ILE A 224 -35.13 -25.09 47.22
C ILE A 224 -34.22 -26.13 47.89
N GLU A 225 -32.95 -26.17 47.50
CA GLU A 225 -31.90 -26.91 48.20
C GLU A 225 -31.09 -25.94 49.06
N ILE A 226 -31.04 -26.14 50.37
CA ILE A 226 -30.33 -25.24 51.30
C ILE A 226 -28.97 -25.78 51.78
N GLY A 227 -28.64 -27.03 51.46
CA GLY A 227 -27.35 -27.66 51.76
C GLY A 227 -27.43 -29.18 51.86
N GLY A 228 -26.71 -29.90 51.00
CA GLY A 228 -26.76 -31.36 50.95
C GLY A 228 -26.42 -32.07 52.27
N ASN A 229 -27.14 -33.17 52.56
CA ASN A 229 -27.07 -33.96 53.79
C ASN A 229 -27.54 -33.21 55.06
N VAL A 230 -28.64 -32.46 54.96
CA VAL A 230 -29.23 -31.66 56.04
C VAL A 230 -30.72 -31.95 56.12
N ASN A 231 -31.27 -32.12 57.33
CA ASN A 231 -32.72 -32.20 57.51
C ASN A 231 -33.37 -30.81 57.38
N THR A 232 -34.46 -30.72 56.64
CA THR A 232 -35.26 -29.50 56.48
C THR A 232 -36.53 -29.54 57.33
N THR A 233 -36.86 -28.40 57.92
CA THR A 233 -38.15 -28.14 58.57
C THR A 233 -38.64 -26.76 58.18
N VAL A 234 -39.87 -26.67 57.68
CA VAL A 234 -40.52 -25.44 57.26
C VAL A 234 -41.39 -24.90 58.39
N SER A 235 -41.19 -23.63 58.75
CA SER A 235 -41.98 -22.96 59.81
C SER A 235 -42.96 -21.90 59.28
N ALA A 236 -42.79 -21.47 58.03
CA ALA A 236 -43.73 -20.60 57.31
C ALA A 236 -43.57 -20.80 55.81
N HIS A 237 -44.66 -20.65 55.04
CA HIS A 237 -44.64 -20.78 53.59
C HIS A 237 -45.75 -19.95 52.92
N SER A 238 -45.51 -19.50 51.69
CA SER A 238 -46.56 -18.97 50.81
C SER A 238 -46.21 -19.17 49.33
N PHE A 239 -47.26 -19.27 48.51
CA PHE A 239 -47.20 -19.30 47.05
C PHE A 239 -48.29 -18.40 46.48
N SER A 240 -47.96 -17.62 45.46
CA SER A 240 -48.89 -16.66 44.86
C SER A 240 -48.61 -16.42 43.38
N ALA A 241 -49.66 -16.08 42.63
CA ALA A 241 -49.57 -15.60 41.24
C ALA A 241 -49.95 -14.12 41.20
N ASN A 242 -49.06 -13.25 40.71
CA ASN A 242 -49.29 -11.79 40.66
C ASN A 242 -49.82 -11.19 42.00
N GLY A 243 -49.40 -11.74 43.15
CA GLY A 243 -49.82 -11.33 44.49
C GLY A 243 -51.09 -12.02 45.03
N LEU A 244 -51.83 -12.79 44.23
CA LEU A 244 -52.96 -13.60 44.69
C LEU A 244 -52.46 -14.94 45.24
N ALA A 245 -52.78 -15.24 46.50
CA ALA A 245 -52.40 -16.50 47.15
C ALA A 245 -53.06 -17.72 46.46
N LEU A 246 -52.29 -18.81 46.33
CA LEU A 246 -52.73 -20.05 45.68
C LEU A 246 -52.61 -21.24 46.63
N ASN A 247 -53.47 -22.25 46.46
CA ASN A 247 -53.37 -23.51 47.19
C ASN A 247 -52.08 -24.25 46.81
N HIS A 248 -51.33 -24.68 47.83
CA HIS A 248 -50.09 -25.42 47.68
C HIS A 248 -49.88 -26.37 48.87
N CYS A 249 -49.17 -27.47 48.62
CA CYS A 249 -48.61 -28.37 49.62
C CYS A 249 -47.12 -28.03 49.81
N VAL A 250 -46.56 -28.32 50.98
CA VAL A 250 -45.11 -28.23 51.22
C VAL A 250 -44.61 -29.54 51.83
N ILE A 251 -43.45 -30.00 51.37
CA ILE A 251 -42.81 -31.26 51.76
C ILE A 251 -41.39 -30.95 52.21
N ASP A 252 -41.05 -31.35 53.43
CA ASP A 252 -39.71 -31.23 54.02
C ASP A 252 -39.25 -32.57 54.63
N SER A 253 -38.08 -32.63 55.28
CA SER A 253 -37.56 -33.88 55.84
C SER A 253 -38.41 -34.50 56.97
N SER A 254 -39.46 -33.84 57.47
CA SER A 254 -40.44 -34.47 58.38
C SER A 254 -41.37 -35.46 57.67
N ALA A 255 -41.52 -35.35 56.34
CA ALA A 255 -42.33 -36.26 55.53
C ALA A 255 -41.65 -37.65 55.40
N SER A 256 -41.88 -38.52 56.37
CA SER A 256 -41.20 -39.82 56.54
C SER A 256 -41.24 -40.76 55.33
N ALA A 257 -42.21 -40.61 54.43
CA ALA A 257 -42.30 -41.39 53.19
C ALA A 257 -41.23 -41.03 52.13
N VAL A 258 -40.63 -39.84 52.22
CA VAL A 258 -39.65 -39.30 51.24
C VAL A 258 -38.44 -38.60 51.87
N SER A 259 -38.32 -38.64 53.21
CA SER A 259 -37.36 -37.85 53.97
C SER A 259 -35.90 -38.09 53.61
N SER A 260 -35.51 -39.31 53.21
CA SER A 260 -34.16 -39.66 52.77
C SER A 260 -33.73 -38.92 51.50
N TYR A 261 -34.64 -38.77 50.53
CA TYR A 261 -34.41 -38.04 49.28
C TYR A 261 -34.21 -36.55 49.55
N LEU A 262 -35.04 -35.97 50.44
CA LEU A 262 -34.95 -34.57 50.84
C LEU A 262 -33.70 -34.29 51.68
N TYR A 263 -33.37 -35.14 52.65
CA TYR A 263 -32.17 -35.01 53.48
C TYR A 263 -30.87 -34.97 52.65
N THR A 264 -30.73 -35.87 51.68
CA THR A 264 -29.51 -36.01 50.85
C THR A 264 -29.19 -34.72 50.07
N ARG A 265 -30.22 -33.92 49.75
CA ARG A 265 -30.14 -32.63 49.04
C ARG A 265 -30.29 -31.41 49.97
N GLY A 266 -30.77 -31.60 51.20
CA GLY A 266 -31.20 -30.49 52.06
C GLY A 266 -32.36 -29.72 51.47
N ALA A 267 -33.35 -30.43 50.92
CA ALA A 267 -34.37 -29.85 50.08
C ALA A 267 -35.74 -29.65 50.76
N VAL A 268 -36.49 -28.69 50.22
CA VAL A 268 -37.93 -28.50 50.47
C VAL A 268 -38.63 -28.40 49.13
N ILE A 269 -39.73 -29.13 48.95
CA ILE A 269 -40.59 -29.07 47.76
C ILE A 269 -41.89 -28.32 48.13
N LEU A 270 -42.34 -27.44 47.25
CA LEU A 270 -43.67 -26.83 47.27
C LEU A 270 -44.43 -27.28 46.01
N VAL A 271 -45.59 -27.91 46.19
CA VAL A 271 -46.42 -28.43 45.09
C VAL A 271 -47.68 -27.57 44.95
N PRO A 272 -47.83 -26.76 43.88
CA PRO A 272 -49.04 -25.99 43.62
C PRO A 272 -50.22 -26.91 43.24
N GLN A 273 -51.42 -26.66 43.75
CA GLN A 273 -52.55 -27.59 43.56
C GLN A 273 -53.06 -27.67 42.11
N LEU A 274 -52.82 -26.65 41.30
CA LEU A 274 -53.26 -26.57 39.90
C LEU A 274 -52.09 -26.26 38.96
N PRO A 275 -52.14 -26.73 37.70
CA PRO A 275 -51.23 -26.32 36.64
C PRO A 275 -50.95 -24.82 36.61
N LEU A 276 -49.68 -24.45 36.41
CA LEU A 276 -49.25 -23.06 36.26
C LEU A 276 -49.63 -22.53 34.87
N GLN A 277 -49.54 -21.21 34.68
CA GLN A 277 -50.03 -20.53 33.48
C GLN A 277 -48.93 -19.71 32.81
N THR A 278 -48.73 -19.96 31.51
CA THR A 278 -47.76 -19.21 30.68
C THR A 278 -48.06 -17.71 30.71
N GLY A 279 -47.02 -16.90 30.91
CA GLY A 279 -47.09 -15.44 31.07
C GLY A 279 -47.40 -14.95 32.49
N VAL A 280 -47.60 -15.85 33.46
CA VAL A 280 -47.85 -15.48 34.87
C VAL A 280 -46.56 -15.54 35.68
N THR A 281 -46.30 -14.48 36.46
CA THR A 281 -45.22 -14.44 37.45
C THR A 281 -45.72 -15.00 38.77
N TYR A 282 -44.99 -15.99 39.28
CA TYR A 282 -45.24 -16.64 40.56
C TYR A 282 -44.21 -16.17 41.58
N SER A 283 -44.65 -15.99 42.83
CA SER A 283 -43.81 -15.61 43.96
C SER A 283 -43.91 -16.64 45.07
N VAL A 284 -42.75 -17.07 45.55
CA VAL A 284 -42.53 -18.14 46.54
C VAL A 284 -41.91 -17.54 47.79
N SER A 285 -42.36 -17.96 48.97
CA SER A 285 -41.72 -17.67 50.25
C SER A 285 -41.68 -18.94 51.11
N LEU A 286 -40.53 -19.23 51.71
CA LEU A 286 -40.30 -20.39 52.59
C LEU A 286 -39.37 -20.00 53.73
N THR A 287 -39.75 -20.28 54.98
CA THR A 287 -38.82 -20.22 56.12
C THR A 287 -38.36 -21.64 56.45
N VAL A 288 -37.15 -21.99 56.03
CA VAL A 288 -36.56 -23.33 56.20
C VAL A 288 -35.47 -23.27 57.27
N ASN A 289 -35.55 -24.14 58.28
CA ASN A 289 -34.63 -24.19 59.41
C ASN A 289 -34.46 -22.82 60.12
N GLY A 290 -35.52 -22.01 60.14
CA GLY A 290 -35.53 -20.65 60.68
C GLY A 290 -34.99 -19.55 59.75
N THR A 291 -34.40 -19.90 58.60
CA THR A 291 -33.92 -18.93 57.60
C THR A 291 -35.02 -18.62 56.58
N PRO A 292 -35.38 -17.34 56.34
CA PRO A 292 -36.34 -16.97 55.31
C PRO A 292 -35.70 -16.94 53.92
N TYR A 293 -36.37 -17.53 52.94
CA TYR A 293 -36.04 -17.52 51.53
C TYR A 293 -37.24 -17.05 50.71
N SER A 294 -37.03 -16.16 49.76
CA SER A 294 -38.08 -15.75 48.81
C SER A 294 -37.52 -15.53 47.42
N TRP A 295 -38.32 -15.83 46.41
CA TRP A 295 -38.01 -15.61 45.01
C TRP A 295 -39.26 -15.58 44.14
N SER A 296 -39.09 -15.17 42.89
CA SER A 296 -40.12 -15.20 41.86
C SER A 296 -39.59 -15.86 40.58
N PHE A 297 -40.49 -16.37 39.75
CA PHE A 297 -40.22 -16.88 38.40
C PHE A 297 -41.42 -16.64 37.49
N THR A 298 -41.26 -16.68 36.17
CA THR A 298 -42.37 -16.49 35.21
C THR A 298 -42.50 -17.71 34.31
N VAL A 299 -43.68 -18.30 34.18
CA VAL A 299 -43.85 -19.49 33.33
C VAL A 299 -43.88 -19.08 31.85
N GLY A 300 -43.07 -19.76 31.03
CA GLY A 300 -42.91 -19.50 29.60
C GLY A 300 -41.52 -19.89 29.09
N ASN A 301 -41.36 -19.90 27.76
CA ASN A 301 -40.09 -20.24 27.12
C ASN A 301 -38.93 -19.35 27.60
N PHE A 302 -37.72 -19.90 27.62
CA PHE A 302 -36.49 -19.12 27.81
C PHE A 302 -36.37 -17.98 26.80
N SER A 303 -36.09 -16.76 27.28
CA SER A 303 -36.12 -15.53 26.48
C SER A 303 -34.75 -15.20 25.89
N ALA A 304 -34.49 -15.71 24.69
CA ALA A 304 -33.26 -15.41 23.94
C ALA A 304 -33.13 -13.91 23.59
N CYS A 305 -31.92 -13.36 23.62
CA CYS A 305 -31.68 -11.97 23.20
C CYS A 305 -31.95 -11.78 21.70
N THR A 306 -32.75 -10.80 21.32
CA THR A 306 -33.19 -10.59 19.92
C THR A 306 -32.30 -9.64 19.12
N ALA A 307 -31.56 -8.74 19.79
CA ALA A 307 -30.63 -7.82 19.15
C ALA A 307 -29.55 -7.32 20.11
N VAL A 308 -28.40 -6.92 19.56
CA VAL A 308 -27.29 -6.26 20.29
C VAL A 308 -26.88 -4.98 19.56
N THR A 309 -26.78 -3.88 20.30
CA THR A 309 -26.14 -2.64 19.84
C THR A 309 -24.79 -2.46 20.53
N GLU A 310 -23.90 -1.68 19.92
CA GLU A 310 -22.53 -1.41 20.40
C GLU A 310 -22.22 0.09 20.25
N SER A 311 -21.36 0.62 21.12
CA SER A 311 -20.82 1.97 21.05
C SER A 311 -19.37 2.02 21.56
N VAL A 312 -18.43 2.16 20.62
CA VAL A 312 -17.00 2.26 20.88
C VAL A 312 -16.55 3.70 21.18
N THR A 313 -15.57 3.89 22.07
CA THR A 313 -14.95 5.19 22.38
C THR A 313 -13.47 5.02 22.77
N PRO A 314 -12.54 5.82 22.21
CA PRO A 314 -12.73 6.77 21.11
C PRO A 314 -13.09 6.07 19.79
N ALA A 315 -13.69 6.83 18.85
CA ALA A 315 -14.04 6.33 17.53
C ALA A 315 -12.77 6.12 16.65
N PRO A 316 -12.79 5.15 15.72
CA PRO A 316 -11.68 4.94 14.78
C PRO A 316 -11.60 6.08 13.73
N PRO A 317 -10.44 6.30 13.09
CA PRO A 317 -9.16 5.63 13.33
C PRO A 317 -8.47 6.15 14.60
N GLN A 318 -7.62 5.32 15.22
CA GLN A 318 -6.78 5.68 16.37
C GLN A 318 -5.34 5.23 16.19
N LEU A 319 -4.41 5.74 17.00
CA LEU A 319 -3.03 5.24 17.01
C LEU A 319 -2.93 3.93 17.82
N ALA A 320 -2.11 2.99 17.36
CA ALA A 320 -1.72 1.83 18.17
C ALA A 320 -1.05 2.30 19.48
N GLY A 321 -1.57 1.84 20.62
CA GLY A 321 -1.28 2.37 21.95
C GLY A 321 -2.46 3.08 22.62
N ALA A 322 -3.52 3.40 21.88
CA ALA A 322 -4.79 3.86 22.45
C ALA A 322 -5.46 2.79 23.34
N SER A 323 -6.17 3.25 24.37
CA SER A 323 -7.09 2.43 25.16
C SER A 323 -8.51 2.66 24.63
N VAL A 324 -9.14 1.60 24.13
CA VAL A 324 -10.43 1.66 23.41
C VAL A 324 -11.49 0.93 24.21
N LYS A 325 -12.55 1.62 24.62
CA LYS A 325 -13.67 1.03 25.34
C LYS A 325 -14.81 0.71 24.39
N PHE A 326 -15.25 -0.54 24.39
CA PHE A 326 -16.48 -1.01 23.76
C PHE A 326 -17.60 -1.08 24.81
N THR A 327 -18.82 -0.73 24.42
CA THR A 327 -20.01 -0.73 25.30
C THR A 327 -21.20 -1.29 24.54
N ALA A 328 -21.63 -2.48 24.95
CA ALA A 328 -22.72 -3.22 24.34
C ALA A 328 -24.06 -3.04 25.09
N ASN A 329 -25.16 -3.26 24.40
CA ASN A 329 -26.49 -3.34 24.98
C ASN A 329 -27.35 -4.36 24.22
N ALA A 330 -27.74 -5.44 24.90
CA ALA A 330 -28.64 -6.45 24.36
C ALA A 330 -30.10 -6.15 24.71
N THR A 331 -31.02 -6.68 23.92
CA THR A 331 -32.48 -6.50 24.07
C THR A 331 -33.23 -7.81 23.79
N GLY A 332 -34.48 -7.91 24.22
CA GLY A 332 -35.31 -9.11 24.08
C GLY A 332 -35.14 -10.18 25.18
N CYS A 333 -34.07 -10.07 25.97
CA CYS A 333 -33.71 -10.99 27.06
C CYS A 333 -33.64 -10.27 28.42
N PRO A 334 -34.07 -10.91 29.53
CA PRO A 334 -33.98 -10.36 30.88
C PRO A 334 -32.59 -10.40 31.51
N HIS A 335 -31.71 -11.34 31.15
CA HIS A 335 -30.41 -11.60 31.79
C HIS A 335 -29.24 -11.70 30.78
N PRO A 336 -28.93 -10.63 30.03
CA PRO A 336 -27.89 -10.67 29.01
C PRO A 336 -26.48 -10.88 29.58
N GLN A 337 -25.80 -11.91 29.09
CA GLN A 337 -24.35 -12.06 29.13
C GLN A 337 -23.74 -11.62 27.80
N TYR A 338 -22.56 -11.01 27.84
CA TYR A 338 -21.84 -10.47 26.69
C TYR A 338 -20.47 -11.13 26.53
N GLN A 339 -20.10 -11.46 25.29
CA GLN A 339 -18.78 -11.97 24.90
C GLN A 339 -18.21 -11.10 23.78
N PHE A 340 -16.99 -10.60 23.95
CA PHE A 340 -16.34 -9.72 22.99
C PHE A 340 -15.26 -10.47 22.21
N TRP A 341 -15.19 -10.20 20.90
CA TRP A 341 -14.31 -10.86 19.95
C TRP A 341 -13.58 -9.84 19.07
N VAL A 342 -12.34 -10.16 18.69
CA VAL A 342 -11.52 -9.35 17.77
C VAL A 342 -10.88 -10.26 16.70
N LEU A 343 -10.78 -9.75 15.46
CA LEU A 343 -10.06 -10.36 14.34
C LEU A 343 -8.90 -9.44 13.94
N PRO A 344 -7.62 -9.87 14.12
CA PRO A 344 -6.47 -9.08 13.68
C PRO A 344 -6.39 -8.90 12.15
N PRO A 345 -5.75 -7.82 11.65
CA PRO A 345 -5.57 -7.57 10.22
C PRO A 345 -4.92 -8.77 9.51
N GLY A 346 -5.56 -9.27 8.45
CA GLY A 346 -5.08 -10.44 7.69
C GLY A 346 -5.28 -11.80 8.37
N SER A 347 -5.81 -11.84 9.60
CA SER A 347 -6.23 -13.08 10.26
C SER A 347 -7.52 -13.62 9.63
N HIS A 348 -7.68 -14.94 9.69
CA HIS A 348 -8.96 -15.63 9.42
C HIS A 348 -9.56 -16.22 10.71
N THR A 349 -8.89 -16.05 11.85
CA THR A 349 -9.24 -16.63 13.15
C THR A 349 -9.62 -15.54 14.14
N TRP A 350 -10.89 -15.52 14.54
CA TRP A 350 -11.42 -14.66 15.60
C TRP A 350 -10.86 -15.07 16.96
N GLN A 351 -10.63 -14.08 17.83
CA GLN A 351 -10.11 -14.27 19.18
C GLN A 351 -11.12 -13.76 20.21
N ILE A 352 -11.45 -14.59 21.21
CA ILE A 352 -12.23 -14.16 22.37
C ILE A 352 -11.34 -13.24 23.20
N VAL A 353 -11.74 -11.97 23.35
CA VAL A 353 -11.02 -10.98 24.18
C VAL A 353 -11.71 -10.75 25.54
N GLN A 354 -12.99 -11.11 25.64
CA GLN A 354 -13.72 -11.23 26.91
C GLN A 354 -14.77 -12.36 26.80
N PRO A 355 -14.73 -13.40 27.66
CA PRO A 355 -15.72 -14.48 27.65
C PRO A 355 -17.11 -13.99 28.12
N PHE A 356 -18.14 -14.80 27.89
CA PHE A 356 -19.52 -14.50 28.31
C PHE A 356 -19.59 -14.15 29.81
N SER A 357 -20.01 -12.92 30.10
CA SER A 357 -20.16 -12.39 31.46
C SER A 357 -21.25 -11.31 31.49
N THR A 358 -21.72 -10.91 32.68
CA THR A 358 -22.67 -9.79 32.82
C THR A 358 -22.04 -8.41 32.56
N SER A 359 -20.72 -8.32 32.31
CA SER A 359 -20.08 -7.07 31.90
C SER A 359 -20.41 -6.74 30.45
N ASN A 360 -21.28 -5.73 30.25
CA ASN A 360 -21.60 -5.19 28.93
C ASN A 360 -20.50 -4.26 28.37
N THR A 361 -19.33 -4.19 28.99
CA THR A 361 -18.20 -3.38 28.52
C THR A 361 -16.91 -4.21 28.44
N PHE A 362 -16.04 -3.82 27.51
CA PHE A 362 -14.70 -4.37 27.33
C PHE A 362 -13.72 -3.21 27.02
N THR A 363 -12.52 -3.24 27.58
CA THR A 363 -11.49 -2.22 27.34
C THR A 363 -10.27 -2.87 26.68
N TRP A 364 -10.06 -2.52 25.41
CA TRP A 364 -8.99 -3.02 24.57
C TRP A 364 -7.75 -2.11 24.67
N ASN A 365 -6.65 -2.67 25.19
CA ASN A 365 -5.34 -2.03 25.13
C ASN A 365 -4.68 -2.36 23.79
N THR A 366 -4.43 -1.34 22.96
CA THR A 366 -3.84 -1.52 21.62
C THR A 366 -2.31 -1.36 21.59
N SER A 367 -1.67 -1.22 22.75
CA SER A 367 -0.21 -1.09 22.84
C SER A 367 0.51 -2.34 22.32
N GLY A 368 1.50 -2.13 21.45
CA GLY A 368 2.26 -3.20 20.79
C GLY A 368 1.51 -3.92 19.66
N LEU A 369 0.28 -3.52 19.32
CA LEU A 369 -0.44 -4.04 18.17
C LEU A 369 0.06 -3.42 16.85
N ALA A 370 -0.16 -4.15 15.75
CA ALA A 370 0.16 -3.66 14.42
C ALA A 370 -0.86 -2.62 13.94
N ALA A 371 -0.44 -1.75 13.02
CA ALA A 371 -1.38 -0.90 12.29
C ALA A 371 -2.16 -1.72 11.24
N GLY A 372 -3.42 -1.36 11.02
CA GLY A 372 -4.35 -2.03 10.11
C GLY A 372 -5.80 -2.01 10.61
N SER A 373 -6.70 -2.54 9.80
CA SER A 373 -8.12 -2.67 10.16
C SER A 373 -8.36 -3.96 10.95
N TYR A 374 -8.73 -3.83 12.22
CA TYR A 374 -9.19 -4.94 13.06
C TYR A 374 -10.71 -5.05 12.92
N LEU A 375 -11.28 -6.24 12.80
CA LEU A 375 -12.74 -6.39 12.99
C LEU A 375 -13.04 -6.68 14.46
N TYR A 376 -14.15 -6.15 14.98
CA TYR A 376 -14.68 -6.52 16.29
C TYR A 376 -16.14 -6.95 16.18
N THR A 377 -16.58 -7.82 17.09
CA THR A 377 -17.99 -8.18 17.29
C THR A 377 -18.25 -8.40 18.78
N VAL A 378 -19.46 -8.09 19.23
CA VAL A 378 -19.96 -8.47 20.56
C VAL A 378 -21.17 -9.38 20.39
N TRP A 379 -21.11 -10.51 21.07
CA TRP A 379 -22.15 -11.53 21.14
C TRP A 379 -22.94 -11.34 22.44
N ALA A 380 -24.24 -11.61 22.41
CA ALA A 380 -25.06 -11.65 23.61
C ALA A 380 -26.02 -12.84 23.65
N ARG A 381 -26.20 -13.40 24.84
CA ARG A 381 -27.15 -14.47 25.15
C ARG A 381 -27.81 -14.22 26.50
N ASP A 382 -29.04 -14.69 26.70
CA ASP A 382 -29.63 -14.79 28.04
C ASP A 382 -28.96 -15.91 28.84
N THR A 383 -28.88 -15.80 30.18
CA THR A 383 -28.40 -16.89 31.03
C THR A 383 -29.22 -18.18 30.90
N GLY A 384 -30.51 -18.08 30.58
CA GLY A 384 -31.38 -19.23 30.36
C GLY A 384 -31.43 -19.73 28.91
N SER A 385 -30.70 -19.12 27.97
CA SER A 385 -30.72 -19.50 26.55
C SER A 385 -29.49 -20.33 26.16
N PRO A 386 -29.61 -21.34 25.27
CA PRO A 386 -28.44 -22.09 24.79
C PRO A 386 -27.71 -21.34 23.66
N GLY A 387 -28.35 -20.32 23.06
CA GLY A 387 -27.90 -19.69 21.83
C GLY A 387 -28.21 -20.50 20.58
N ALA A 388 -28.18 -19.83 19.43
CA ALA A 388 -28.00 -20.49 18.15
C ALA A 388 -26.50 -20.81 17.97
N CYS A 389 -26.16 -22.09 17.84
CA CYS A 389 -24.79 -22.55 17.74
C CYS A 389 -24.21 -22.43 16.31
N SER A 390 -22.96 -22.01 16.25
CA SER A 390 -22.14 -21.86 15.03
C SER A 390 -20.74 -22.44 15.27
N TYR A 391 -19.88 -22.45 14.25
CA TYR A 391 -18.47 -22.88 14.39
C TYR A 391 -17.64 -21.98 15.33
N LEU A 392 -18.13 -20.79 15.70
CA LEU A 392 -17.52 -19.89 16.68
C LEU A 392 -18.09 -20.08 18.10
N GLY A 393 -19.11 -20.93 18.28
CA GLY A 393 -19.87 -21.10 19.52
C GLY A 393 -21.33 -20.64 19.38
N CYS A 394 -22.03 -20.54 20.51
CA CYS A 394 -23.47 -20.28 20.57
C CYS A 394 -23.80 -18.90 21.16
N THR A 395 -24.71 -18.18 20.52
CA THR A 395 -25.19 -16.84 20.95
C THR A 395 -26.64 -16.64 20.51
N ASP A 396 -27.40 -15.78 21.19
CA ASP A 396 -28.78 -15.48 20.76
C ASP A 396 -28.78 -14.42 19.65
N ALA A 397 -28.02 -13.34 19.88
CA ALA A 397 -27.80 -12.26 18.95
C ALA A 397 -26.34 -11.80 18.98
N PHE A 398 -25.93 -11.01 17.99
CA PHE A 398 -24.61 -10.41 17.91
C PHE A 398 -24.65 -9.07 17.18
N TYR A 399 -23.70 -8.19 17.49
CA TYR A 399 -23.42 -6.99 16.71
C TYR A 399 -22.51 -7.37 15.53
N PRO A 400 -22.81 -7.00 14.27
CA PRO A 400 -22.03 -7.42 13.10
C PRO A 400 -20.54 -7.07 13.17
N GLY A 401 -19.71 -7.90 12.51
CA GLY A 401 -18.26 -7.70 12.45
C GLY A 401 -17.89 -6.37 11.81
N THR A 402 -17.45 -5.42 12.62
CA THR A 402 -17.29 -3.99 12.24
C THR A 402 -15.81 -3.60 12.30
N PRO A 403 -15.28 -2.81 11.35
CA PRO A 403 -13.87 -2.40 11.35
C PRO A 403 -13.56 -1.35 12.42
N TYR A 404 -12.35 -1.44 12.96
CA TYR A 404 -11.70 -0.46 13.81
C TYR A 404 -10.24 -0.31 13.36
N ASP A 405 -9.92 0.85 12.79
CA ASP A 405 -8.61 1.10 12.17
C ASP A 405 -7.58 1.62 13.18
N LEU A 406 -6.45 0.91 13.27
CA LEU A 406 -5.26 1.37 13.99
C LEU A 406 -4.21 1.90 13.02
N GLY A 407 -3.78 3.14 13.22
CA GLY A 407 -2.73 3.82 12.45
C GLY A 407 -1.39 3.87 13.18
N THR A 408 -0.36 4.23 12.41
CA THR A 408 0.99 4.57 12.90
C THR A 408 1.10 6.06 13.25
N PRO A 409 2.05 6.48 14.11
CA PRO A 409 2.30 7.88 14.38
C PRO A 409 2.66 8.67 13.09
N PRO A 410 2.03 9.82 12.84
CA PRO A 410 2.29 10.64 11.65
C PRO A 410 3.68 11.29 11.68
N CYS A 411 4.25 11.59 10.51
CA CYS A 411 5.54 12.30 10.44
C CYS A 411 5.42 13.73 10.98
N THR A 412 6.29 14.14 11.90
CA THR A 412 6.19 15.44 12.60
C THR A 412 6.99 16.56 11.93
N ALA A 413 8.01 16.23 11.14
CA ALA A 413 8.79 17.20 10.38
C ALA A 413 9.37 16.59 9.09
N VAL A 414 9.71 17.46 8.13
CA VAL A 414 10.40 17.11 6.87
C VAL A 414 11.45 18.18 6.57
N THR A 415 12.65 17.75 6.23
CA THR A 415 13.66 18.59 5.54
C THR A 415 13.76 18.18 4.07
N ASP A 416 14.20 19.10 3.21
CA ASP A 416 14.62 18.81 1.84
C ASP A 416 15.90 19.61 1.53
N VAL A 417 16.84 19.00 0.82
CA VAL A 417 18.15 19.57 0.49
C VAL A 417 18.45 19.31 -1.00
N PRO A 418 18.51 20.35 -1.85
CA PRO A 418 18.95 20.21 -3.22
C PRO A 418 20.48 20.14 -3.35
N SER A 419 20.97 19.25 -4.19
CA SER A 419 22.37 19.16 -4.59
C SER A 419 22.50 19.02 -6.12
N PRO A 420 23.21 19.93 -6.83
CA PRO A 420 23.84 21.14 -6.32
C PRO A 420 22.84 22.18 -5.79
N ALA A 421 23.29 23.01 -4.83
CA ALA A 421 22.50 24.09 -4.27
C ALA A 421 22.25 25.24 -5.29
N PRO A 422 21.16 26.00 -5.18
CA PRO A 422 20.89 27.14 -6.05
C PRO A 422 21.84 28.32 -5.76
N PRO A 423 22.10 29.21 -6.75
CA PRO A 423 21.60 29.18 -8.13
C PRO A 423 22.33 28.14 -9.00
N GLN A 424 21.66 27.65 -10.05
CA GLN A 424 22.24 26.76 -11.06
C GLN A 424 21.89 27.23 -12.48
N ALA A 425 22.68 26.82 -13.47
CA ALA A 425 22.36 27.08 -14.88
C ALA A 425 21.19 26.21 -15.37
N SER A 426 20.32 26.75 -16.22
CA SER A 426 19.35 25.94 -16.97
C SER A 426 20.10 24.95 -17.87
N GLY A 427 19.88 23.66 -17.63
CA GLY A 427 20.67 22.56 -18.19
C GLY A 427 21.25 21.63 -17.11
N SER A 428 21.48 22.13 -15.88
CA SER A 428 21.93 21.32 -14.75
C SER A 428 20.92 20.25 -14.34
N THR A 429 21.42 19.15 -13.75
CA THR A 429 20.61 18.14 -13.05
C THR A 429 20.78 18.33 -11.54
N ILE A 430 19.68 18.45 -10.80
CA ILE A 430 19.64 18.69 -9.36
C ILE A 430 18.96 17.48 -8.70
N THR A 431 19.58 16.92 -7.66
CA THR A 431 18.95 15.90 -6.81
C THR A 431 18.45 16.54 -5.51
N PHE A 432 17.14 16.51 -5.30
CA PHE A 432 16.50 16.82 -4.03
C PHE A 432 16.56 15.60 -3.11
N THR A 433 16.84 15.82 -1.83
CA THR A 433 17.00 14.77 -0.82
C THR A 433 16.21 15.16 0.43
N ALA A 434 15.08 14.50 0.62
CA ALA A 434 14.20 14.70 1.76
C ALA A 434 14.54 13.78 2.94
N SER A 435 14.21 14.21 4.15
CA SER A 435 14.28 13.38 5.36
C SER A 435 13.12 13.72 6.29
N ALA A 436 12.43 12.70 6.80
CA ALA A 436 11.28 12.85 7.69
C ALA A 436 11.55 12.25 9.07
N THR A 437 10.93 12.82 10.10
CA THR A 437 11.05 12.37 11.51
C THR A 437 9.67 12.23 12.16
N GLY A 438 9.62 11.59 13.34
CA GLY A 438 8.38 11.35 14.09
C GLY A 438 7.57 10.12 13.66
N CYS A 439 7.80 9.62 12.45
CA CYS A 439 7.18 8.44 11.86
C CYS A 439 8.18 7.28 11.66
N ALA A 440 7.67 6.07 11.43
CA ALA A 440 8.48 4.85 11.30
C ALA A 440 8.66 4.39 9.84
N ASN A 441 7.67 4.65 8.99
CA ASN A 441 7.59 4.19 7.61
C ASN A 441 7.34 5.36 6.64
N PRO A 442 8.20 6.39 6.59
CA PRO A 442 7.95 7.55 5.75
C PRO A 442 7.75 7.20 4.27
N ARG A 443 6.92 8.01 3.61
CA ARG A 443 6.70 8.07 2.18
C ARG A 443 6.83 9.52 1.75
N TYR A 444 7.59 9.79 0.69
CA TYR A 444 7.93 11.13 0.23
C TYR A 444 7.27 11.46 -1.11
N GLN A 445 6.76 12.68 -1.24
CA GLN A 445 6.19 13.25 -2.47
C GLN A 445 6.83 14.62 -2.74
N PHE A 446 7.37 14.82 -3.94
CA PHE A 446 8.07 16.06 -4.32
C PHE A 446 7.23 16.90 -5.28
N TRP A 447 7.30 18.21 -5.08
CA TRP A 447 6.57 19.22 -5.85
C TRP A 447 7.50 20.32 -6.38
N ILE A 448 7.19 20.82 -7.57
CA ILE A 448 7.85 22.00 -8.18
C ILE A 448 6.78 23.01 -8.63
N LEU A 449 7.04 24.30 -8.39
CA LEU A 449 6.29 25.44 -8.89
C LEU A 449 7.15 26.20 -9.92
N PRO A 450 6.80 26.20 -11.21
CA PRO A 450 7.45 27.06 -12.20
C PRO A 450 7.19 28.56 -11.95
N PRO A 451 8.08 29.47 -12.38
CA PRO A 451 7.83 30.91 -12.34
C PRO A 451 6.50 31.28 -13.02
N GLY A 452 5.58 31.88 -12.27
CA GLY A 452 4.23 32.22 -12.76
C GLY A 452 3.30 31.04 -13.08
N GLY A 453 3.68 29.81 -12.71
CA GLY A 453 2.91 28.59 -12.95
C GLY A 453 2.03 28.16 -11.77
N SER A 454 1.66 26.88 -11.76
CA SER A 454 1.00 26.18 -10.66
C SER A 454 1.86 25.04 -10.13
N TRP A 455 1.62 24.61 -8.89
CA TRP A 455 2.31 23.48 -8.27
C TRP A 455 2.05 22.18 -9.04
N LYS A 456 3.12 21.42 -9.31
CA LYS A 456 3.06 20.11 -9.96
C LYS A 456 3.74 19.06 -9.10
N ILE A 457 3.09 17.91 -8.93
CA ILE A 457 3.73 16.70 -8.41
C ILE A 457 4.77 16.27 -9.45
N VAL A 458 6.03 16.19 -9.04
CA VAL A 458 7.13 15.71 -9.90
C VAL A 458 7.58 14.29 -9.51
N GLN A 459 7.28 13.87 -8.29
CA GLN A 459 7.39 12.49 -7.83
C GLN A 459 6.27 12.21 -6.81
N PRO A 460 5.31 11.31 -7.07
CA PRO A 460 4.24 10.98 -6.14
C PRO A 460 4.76 10.18 -4.92
N TYR A 461 3.92 10.07 -3.89
CA TYR A 461 4.24 9.37 -2.64
C TYR A 461 4.86 7.98 -2.85
N SER A 462 6.14 7.85 -2.51
CA SER A 462 6.93 6.63 -2.65
C SER A 462 7.90 6.43 -1.47
N THR A 463 8.60 5.30 -1.41
CA THR A 463 9.71 5.08 -0.47
C THR A 463 10.98 5.85 -0.82
N SER A 464 11.08 6.43 -2.03
CA SER A 464 12.28 7.18 -2.42
C SER A 464 12.35 8.53 -1.72
N SER A 465 13.34 8.69 -0.85
CA SER A 465 13.67 9.96 -0.20
C SER A 465 14.41 10.94 -1.11
N THR A 466 14.66 10.58 -2.37
CA THR A 466 15.29 11.45 -3.37
C THR A 466 14.43 11.63 -4.61
N PHE A 467 14.58 12.78 -5.27
CA PHE A 467 13.98 13.11 -6.56
C PHE A 467 15.01 13.85 -7.43
N THR A 468 15.12 13.47 -8.71
CA THR A 468 16.11 14.04 -9.65
C THR A 468 15.42 14.93 -10.68
N TRP A 469 15.79 16.22 -10.71
CA TRP A 469 15.25 17.25 -11.59
C TRP A 469 16.27 17.65 -12.67
N THR A 470 16.00 17.26 -13.91
CA THR A 470 16.74 17.73 -15.08
C THR A 470 16.16 19.06 -15.57
N THR A 471 16.98 20.11 -15.67
CA THR A 471 16.50 21.47 -16.00
C THR A 471 16.69 21.87 -17.47
N SER A 472 17.15 20.96 -18.32
CA SER A 472 17.30 21.19 -19.77
C SER A 472 15.99 21.64 -20.41
N GLY A 473 16.03 22.71 -21.20
CA GLY A 473 14.85 23.33 -21.82
C GLY A 473 13.94 24.13 -20.88
N LEU A 474 14.26 24.25 -19.58
CA LEU A 474 13.48 25.05 -18.64
C LEU A 474 13.88 26.54 -18.69
N ALA A 475 12.89 27.41 -18.52
CA ALA A 475 13.10 28.85 -18.52
C ALA A 475 13.92 29.30 -17.30
N PRO A 476 14.87 30.25 -17.45
CA PRO A 476 15.52 30.91 -16.31
C PRO A 476 14.49 31.63 -15.42
N GLY A 477 14.67 31.58 -14.10
CA GLY A 477 13.77 32.18 -13.12
C GLY A 477 13.83 31.51 -11.75
N ASN A 478 13.04 32.00 -10.80
CA ASN A 478 12.92 31.40 -9.47
C ASN A 478 11.75 30.40 -9.43
N TYR A 479 12.07 29.11 -9.40
CA TYR A 479 11.14 28.03 -9.11
C TYR A 479 10.95 27.94 -7.59
N LEU A 480 9.83 27.38 -7.11
CA LEU A 480 9.75 26.89 -5.72
C LEU A 480 9.75 25.36 -5.71
N TYR A 481 10.28 24.77 -4.63
CA TYR A 481 10.26 23.34 -4.37
C TYR A 481 9.74 23.04 -2.96
N THR A 482 9.12 21.87 -2.78
CA THR A 482 8.77 21.32 -1.44
C THR A 482 8.70 19.79 -1.51
N ALA A 483 9.19 19.14 -0.45
CA ALA A 483 8.95 17.74 -0.18
C ALA A 483 7.88 17.58 0.90
N TRP A 484 6.91 16.71 0.66
CA TRP A 484 5.91 16.27 1.61
C TRP A 484 6.25 14.87 2.12
N ALA A 485 5.97 14.58 3.40
CA ALA A 485 6.04 13.23 3.94
C ALA A 485 4.73 12.81 4.61
N ARG A 486 4.52 11.50 4.69
CA ARG A 486 3.56 10.85 5.58
C ARG A 486 4.06 9.47 5.97
N ASP A 487 3.63 8.93 7.10
CA ASP A 487 3.84 7.51 7.38
C ASP A 487 2.98 6.65 6.43
N ALA A 488 3.46 5.45 6.07
CA ALA A 488 2.72 4.51 5.25
C ALA A 488 1.36 4.09 5.85
N GLY A 489 1.22 4.13 7.18
CA GLY A 489 -0.03 3.89 7.90
C GLY A 489 -0.83 5.15 8.26
N SER A 490 -0.44 6.33 7.75
CA SER A 490 -1.18 7.58 7.94
C SER A 490 -1.97 8.00 6.68
N GLY A 491 -3.21 8.44 6.88
CA GLY A 491 -3.99 9.12 5.85
C GLY A 491 -3.46 10.52 5.48
N GLY A 492 -2.62 11.10 6.33
CA GLY A 492 -2.18 12.49 6.31
C GLY A 492 -2.84 13.28 7.43
N ALA A 493 -2.06 13.71 8.43
CA ALA A 493 -2.52 14.54 9.54
C ALA A 493 -3.12 15.91 9.14
N GLN A 494 -2.84 16.37 7.92
CA GLN A 494 -3.37 17.62 7.36
C GLN A 494 -3.70 17.47 5.86
N CYS A 495 -4.80 18.09 5.42
CA CYS A 495 -5.31 18.02 4.04
C CYS A 495 -5.55 19.41 3.45
N SER A 496 -5.38 19.53 2.13
CA SER A 496 -5.55 20.75 1.35
C SER A 496 -6.07 20.43 -0.06
N SER A 497 -6.30 21.45 -0.89
CA SER A 497 -6.61 21.28 -2.33
C SER A 497 -5.45 20.65 -3.14
N LEU A 498 -4.25 20.56 -2.58
CA LEU A 498 -3.10 19.84 -3.15
C LEU A 498 -3.00 18.38 -2.65
N GLY A 499 -3.93 17.93 -1.80
CA GLY A 499 -3.92 16.62 -1.15
C GLY A 499 -3.52 16.67 0.32
N CYS A 500 -3.24 15.50 0.90
CA CYS A 500 -2.93 15.32 2.32
C CYS A 500 -1.49 14.88 2.56
N ASN A 501 -0.90 15.34 3.67
CA ASN A 501 0.40 14.97 4.19
C ASN A 501 0.36 14.91 5.73
N ASP A 502 1.41 14.38 6.36
CA ASP A 502 1.59 14.55 7.80
C ASP A 502 2.35 15.85 8.10
N ALA A 503 3.49 16.01 7.42
CA ALA A 503 4.32 17.20 7.45
C ALA A 503 4.91 17.49 6.06
N PHE A 504 5.32 18.74 5.85
CA PHE A 504 5.95 19.21 4.62
C PHE A 504 7.11 20.16 4.92
N PHE A 505 8.09 20.18 4.02
CA PHE A 505 9.15 21.17 4.03
C PHE A 505 8.62 22.50 3.50
N ALA A 506 8.80 23.59 4.26
CA ALA A 506 8.33 24.92 3.84
C ALA A 506 8.97 25.31 2.49
N ALA A 507 8.15 25.77 1.54
CA ALA A 507 8.59 25.92 0.15
C ALA A 507 9.70 26.97 -0.01
N LEU A 508 10.83 26.56 -0.58
CA LEU A 508 11.99 27.43 -0.82
C LEU A 508 12.21 27.73 -2.29
N GLY A 509 12.91 28.83 -2.57
CA GLY A 509 13.30 29.25 -3.92
C GLY A 509 14.49 28.45 -4.46
N PHE A 510 14.39 28.06 -5.74
CA PHE A 510 15.49 27.54 -6.52
C PHE A 510 15.65 28.39 -7.79
N ASN A 511 16.76 29.12 -7.89
CA ASN A 511 17.01 30.04 -8.99
C ASN A 511 17.76 29.34 -10.15
N LEU A 512 17.17 29.37 -11.34
CA LEU A 512 17.81 28.97 -12.60
C LEU A 512 18.28 30.20 -13.39
N THR A 513 19.56 30.19 -13.77
CA THR A 513 20.21 31.26 -14.54
C THR A 513 20.34 30.91 -16.02
N ARG A 514 20.59 31.91 -16.87
CA ARG A 514 20.94 31.69 -18.30
C ARG A 514 22.37 31.17 -18.41
N GLN A 515 22.55 30.08 -19.13
CA GLN A 515 23.86 29.64 -19.60
C GLN A 515 24.23 30.43 -20.87
N ALA A 516 25.28 31.26 -20.79
CA ALA A 516 25.80 32.01 -21.92
C ALA A 516 26.69 31.13 -22.82
N CYS A 517 26.75 31.44 -24.12
CA CYS A 517 27.65 30.76 -25.05
C CYS A 517 29.10 31.19 -24.78
N THR A 518 30.04 30.23 -24.73
CA THR A 518 31.45 30.48 -24.41
C THR A 518 32.31 30.75 -25.64
N SER A 519 31.88 30.30 -26.82
CA SER A 519 32.48 30.69 -28.10
C SER A 519 31.48 30.59 -29.24
N VAL A 520 31.79 31.27 -30.34
CA VAL A 520 31.19 31.10 -31.66
C VAL A 520 32.31 31.04 -32.70
N SER A 521 32.10 30.27 -33.77
CA SER A 521 33.00 30.16 -34.92
C SER A 521 32.18 29.90 -36.18
N ASP A 522 32.53 30.53 -37.29
CA ASP A 522 31.94 30.28 -38.61
C ASP A 522 32.84 29.45 -39.51
N THR A 523 32.29 28.95 -40.61
CA THR A 523 33.01 28.25 -41.66
C THR A 523 32.38 28.56 -43.02
N PRO A 524 33.08 29.28 -43.92
CA PRO A 524 32.60 29.57 -45.27
C PRO A 524 32.75 28.35 -46.19
N SER A 525 31.73 28.10 -47.00
CA SER A 525 31.73 27.10 -48.08
C SER A 525 31.12 27.71 -49.35
N PRO A 526 31.84 27.76 -50.49
CA PRO A 526 33.24 27.33 -50.68
C PRO A 526 34.25 28.14 -49.87
N ALA A 527 35.39 27.54 -49.54
CA ALA A 527 36.43 28.14 -48.71
C ALA A 527 37.27 29.21 -49.45
N PRO A 528 37.88 30.19 -48.75
CA PRO A 528 38.76 31.20 -49.34
C PRO A 528 39.94 30.62 -50.16
N PRO A 529 40.40 31.33 -51.21
CA PRO A 529 39.79 32.50 -51.85
C PRO A 529 38.70 32.10 -52.86
N GLN A 530 37.80 33.02 -53.21
CA GLN A 530 36.72 32.81 -54.18
C GLN A 530 36.63 33.96 -55.19
N VAL A 531 36.10 33.69 -56.38
CA VAL A 531 35.85 34.69 -57.42
C VAL A 531 34.58 35.52 -57.12
N ALA A 532 34.48 36.70 -57.73
CA ALA A 532 33.27 37.52 -57.65
C ALA A 532 32.03 36.76 -58.15
N SER A 533 30.87 37.05 -57.57
CA SER A 533 29.60 36.36 -57.82
C SER A 533 29.54 34.86 -57.49
N THR A 534 30.57 34.27 -56.87
CA THR A 534 30.40 32.99 -56.15
C THR A 534 29.43 33.17 -54.98
N SER A 535 28.46 32.26 -54.86
CA SER A 535 27.61 32.14 -53.67
C SER A 535 28.36 31.42 -52.55
N ILE A 536 28.59 32.09 -51.43
CA ILE A 536 29.31 31.56 -50.24
C ILE A 536 28.31 31.38 -49.10
N THR A 537 28.23 30.18 -48.53
CA THR A 537 27.44 29.90 -47.32
C THR A 537 28.34 29.83 -46.10
N PHE A 538 28.11 30.73 -45.15
CA PHE A 538 28.75 30.74 -43.84
C PHE A 538 27.93 29.84 -42.90
N THR A 539 28.59 28.87 -42.26
CA THR A 539 27.97 28.01 -41.25
C THR A 539 28.56 28.32 -39.88
N ALA A 540 27.76 28.93 -39.00
CA ALA A 540 28.11 29.24 -37.63
C ALA A 540 27.84 28.06 -36.68
N THR A 541 28.74 27.88 -35.73
CA THR A 541 28.66 26.91 -34.63
C THR A 541 29.07 27.60 -33.32
N SER A 542 28.56 27.12 -32.18
CA SER A 542 28.84 27.73 -30.87
C SER A 542 29.06 26.67 -29.80
N THR A 543 29.85 27.00 -28.78
CA THR A 543 30.07 26.12 -27.62
C THR A 543 29.53 26.73 -26.32
N GLY A 544 29.36 25.88 -25.31
CA GLY A 544 29.07 26.30 -23.94
C GLY A 544 27.62 26.72 -23.64
N CYS A 545 26.69 26.67 -24.60
CA CYS A 545 25.27 26.97 -24.40
C CYS A 545 24.37 25.94 -25.11
N PRO A 546 23.17 25.62 -24.57
CA PRO A 546 22.26 24.65 -25.18
C PRO A 546 21.41 25.22 -26.33
N HIS A 547 21.18 26.53 -26.35
CA HIS A 547 20.25 27.20 -27.28
C HIS A 547 20.86 28.51 -27.84
N PRO A 548 21.82 28.43 -28.76
CA PRO A 548 22.40 29.60 -29.40
C PRO A 548 21.41 30.29 -30.36
N LEU A 549 21.60 31.59 -30.53
CA LEU A 549 21.03 32.38 -31.63
C LEU A 549 22.18 33.08 -32.36
N TYR A 550 22.16 33.04 -33.68
CA TYR A 550 23.22 33.58 -34.54
C TYR A 550 22.73 34.84 -35.25
N GLN A 551 23.56 35.88 -35.27
CA GLN A 551 23.39 37.10 -36.05
C GLN A 551 24.59 37.20 -37.00
N PHE A 552 24.35 37.30 -38.31
CA PHE A 552 25.42 37.44 -39.29
C PHE A 552 25.59 38.90 -39.67
N TRP A 553 26.84 39.32 -39.76
CA TRP A 553 27.27 40.67 -40.11
C TRP A 553 28.25 40.62 -41.27
N ILE A 554 28.19 41.62 -42.17
CA ILE A 554 29.18 41.82 -43.23
C ILE A 554 29.77 43.22 -43.12
N LEU A 555 31.07 43.33 -43.37
CA LEU A 555 31.79 44.58 -43.56
C LEU A 555 32.15 44.74 -45.04
N ALA A 556 31.55 45.74 -45.68
CA ALA A 556 31.90 46.16 -47.04
C ALA A 556 33.21 46.98 -47.04
N PRO A 557 33.91 47.13 -48.19
CA PRO A 557 35.25 47.73 -48.22
C PRO A 557 35.20 49.22 -47.95
N GLY A 558 35.90 49.68 -46.90
CA GLY A 558 35.77 51.05 -46.40
C GLY A 558 34.36 51.43 -45.92
N GLY A 559 33.47 50.44 -45.76
CA GLY A 559 32.10 50.63 -45.28
C GLY A 559 31.98 50.52 -43.76
N THR A 560 30.74 50.39 -43.30
CA THR A 560 30.42 50.07 -41.90
C THR A 560 29.79 48.68 -41.80
N TRP A 561 29.94 48.03 -40.65
CA TRP A 561 29.33 46.73 -40.37
C TRP A 561 27.81 46.78 -40.53
N GLN A 562 27.25 45.90 -41.37
CA GLN A 562 25.81 45.75 -41.58
C GLN A 562 25.33 44.40 -41.07
N VAL A 563 24.18 44.37 -40.39
CA VAL A 563 23.47 43.13 -40.06
C VAL A 563 22.86 42.58 -41.35
N VAL A 564 23.34 41.42 -41.80
CA VAL A 564 22.80 40.73 -42.99
C VAL A 564 21.84 39.59 -42.63
N GLN A 565 21.89 39.11 -41.38
CA GLN A 565 20.87 38.23 -40.80
C GLN A 565 20.73 38.54 -39.31
N ALA A 566 19.52 38.89 -38.86
CA ALA A 566 19.22 39.14 -37.44
C ALA A 566 19.32 37.86 -36.59
N TYR A 567 19.41 38.02 -35.26
CA TYR A 567 19.48 36.90 -34.31
C TYR A 567 18.36 35.87 -34.56
N SER A 568 18.76 34.65 -34.93
CA SER A 568 17.86 33.55 -35.23
C SER A 568 18.50 32.20 -34.89
N ALA A 569 17.70 31.12 -34.88
CA ALA A 569 18.22 29.76 -34.71
C ALA A 569 18.90 29.21 -35.98
N SER A 570 18.96 29.98 -37.08
CA SER A 570 19.66 29.55 -38.30
C SER A 570 21.17 29.56 -38.08
N THR A 571 21.78 28.38 -38.14
CA THR A 571 23.24 28.22 -38.16
C THR A 571 23.87 28.66 -39.47
N THR A 572 23.10 28.95 -40.53
CA THR A 572 23.63 29.33 -41.84
C THR A 572 23.16 30.71 -42.30
N PHE A 573 23.99 31.32 -43.13
CA PHE A 573 23.69 32.51 -43.93
C PHE A 573 24.43 32.38 -45.28
N THR A 574 23.75 32.70 -46.38
CA THR A 574 24.32 32.62 -47.73
C THR A 574 24.44 34.01 -48.35
N TRP A 575 25.66 34.36 -48.76
CA TRP A 575 26.00 35.60 -49.44
C TRP A 575 26.30 35.33 -50.91
N SER A 576 25.82 36.20 -51.80
CA SER A 576 26.08 36.13 -53.23
C SER A 576 26.20 37.55 -53.77
N ASP A 577 27.35 37.89 -54.33
CA ASP A 577 27.65 39.26 -54.75
C ASP A 577 27.58 39.44 -56.26
N THR A 578 26.46 39.99 -56.72
CA THR A 578 26.22 40.36 -58.12
C THR A 578 26.49 41.84 -58.40
N SER A 579 27.11 42.60 -57.48
CA SER A 579 27.18 44.07 -57.62
C SER A 579 28.32 44.85 -56.93
N SER A 580 29.19 44.26 -56.11
CA SER A 580 30.21 44.99 -55.34
C SER A 580 31.66 44.75 -55.79
N THR A 581 32.52 45.75 -55.55
CA THR A 581 33.94 45.72 -55.87
C THR A 581 34.78 46.21 -54.67
N GLY A 582 35.69 45.37 -54.14
CA GLY A 582 36.89 45.89 -53.43
C GLY A 582 37.26 45.43 -52.00
N THR A 583 36.54 44.50 -51.37
CA THR A 583 36.94 43.67 -50.19
C THR A 583 38.19 43.96 -49.31
N GLN A 584 38.39 45.12 -48.66
CA GLN A 584 39.32 45.25 -47.51
C GLN A 584 38.83 46.17 -46.38
N CYS A 585 39.18 45.80 -45.13
CA CYS A 585 39.14 46.63 -43.91
C CYS A 585 40.20 46.14 -42.90
N SER A 586 40.68 47.02 -42.00
CA SER A 586 41.78 46.71 -41.07
C SER A 586 41.79 47.57 -39.79
N PHE A 587 42.69 47.24 -38.86
CA PHE A 587 43.23 48.10 -37.79
C PHE A 587 42.29 48.60 -36.66
N LEU A 588 41.06 49.07 -36.89
CA LEU A 588 40.28 49.82 -35.88
C LEU A 588 38.96 49.18 -35.38
N GLY A 589 38.94 47.85 -35.26
CA GLY A 589 38.28 47.18 -34.14
C GLY A 589 36.84 46.66 -34.30
N CYS A 590 36.52 45.63 -33.51
CA CYS A 590 35.21 44.98 -33.35
C CYS A 590 35.10 44.41 -31.92
N ASN A 591 33.98 44.65 -31.24
CA ASN A 591 33.55 44.00 -29.99
C ASN A 591 32.08 43.57 -30.19
N ASP A 592 31.51 42.61 -29.47
CA ASP A 592 31.94 41.95 -28.24
C ASP A 592 32.00 40.42 -28.40
N ALA A 593 32.96 39.76 -27.74
CA ALA A 593 33.49 38.42 -28.08
C ALA A 593 34.16 38.32 -29.48
N TYR A 594 35.16 37.43 -29.62
CA TYR A 594 36.22 37.59 -30.64
C TYR A 594 36.59 36.28 -31.37
N PHE A 595 36.70 36.34 -32.70
CA PHE A 595 37.68 35.57 -33.46
C PHE A 595 38.15 36.35 -34.70
N ALA A 596 39.30 35.97 -35.26
CA ALA A 596 39.93 36.66 -36.39
C ALA A 596 39.34 36.23 -37.74
N ALA A 597 38.93 37.20 -38.57
CA ALA A 597 38.44 36.96 -39.92
C ALA A 597 39.57 36.53 -40.87
N LEU A 598 39.28 35.56 -41.75
CA LEU A 598 40.14 35.16 -42.86
C LEU A 598 40.17 36.27 -43.93
N THR A 599 41.35 36.76 -44.27
CA THR A 599 41.56 37.73 -45.36
C THR A 599 41.50 37.06 -46.73
N PHE A 600 40.82 37.71 -47.68
CA PHE A 600 40.75 37.32 -49.09
C PHE A 600 41.53 38.35 -49.93
N THR A 601 42.22 37.87 -50.97
CA THR A 601 42.93 38.73 -51.94
C THR A 601 42.65 38.24 -53.35
N LEU A 602 42.37 39.17 -54.26
CA LEU A 602 42.21 38.95 -55.70
C LEU A 602 43.28 39.76 -56.45
N ALA A 603 43.80 39.23 -57.55
CA ALA A 603 44.85 39.86 -58.36
C ALA A 603 44.39 40.09 -59.81
N GLY A 604 44.77 41.23 -60.39
CA GLY A 604 44.50 41.56 -61.80
C GLY A 604 45.54 40.98 -62.77
N GLN A 605 45.22 40.99 -64.07
CA GLN A 605 46.05 40.42 -65.12
C GLN A 605 46.51 41.50 -66.12
N PRO A 606 47.83 41.77 -66.25
CA PRO A 606 48.38 42.82 -67.11
C PRO A 606 48.47 42.41 -68.58
N CYS A 607 48.54 43.37 -69.50
CA CYS A 607 48.79 43.09 -70.93
C CYS A 607 50.19 42.51 -71.17
N ALA A 608 50.32 41.56 -72.10
CA ALA A 608 51.55 40.81 -72.36
C ALA A 608 52.32 41.28 -73.61
N SER A 609 51.65 41.90 -74.59
CA SER A 609 52.30 42.43 -75.79
C SER A 609 51.45 43.50 -76.48
N VAL A 610 52.09 44.33 -77.31
CA VAL A 610 51.47 45.40 -78.12
C VAL A 610 52.09 45.46 -79.51
N THR A 611 51.26 45.64 -80.53
CA THR A 611 51.65 45.94 -81.91
C THR A 611 50.88 47.14 -82.43
N ASP A 612 51.53 48.06 -83.14
CA ASP A 612 50.89 49.23 -83.74
C ASP A 612 51.14 49.30 -85.26
N THR A 613 50.16 49.75 -86.03
CA THR A 613 50.21 49.78 -87.51
C THR A 613 49.62 51.09 -88.05
N PRO A 614 50.40 51.93 -88.75
CA PRO A 614 49.91 53.15 -89.37
C PRO A 614 49.32 52.92 -90.76
N SER A 615 48.22 53.61 -91.06
CA SER A 615 47.61 53.69 -92.39
C SER A 615 47.29 55.15 -92.77
N PRO A 616 47.79 55.68 -93.89
CA PRO A 616 48.71 55.05 -94.85
C PRO A 616 50.10 54.71 -94.25
N ALA A 617 50.82 53.81 -94.92
CA ALA A 617 52.19 53.46 -94.53
C ALA A 617 53.21 54.56 -94.91
N SER A 618 54.32 54.63 -94.16
CA SER A 618 55.44 55.54 -94.40
C SER A 618 56.19 55.20 -95.71
N PRO A 619 56.71 56.19 -96.46
CA PRO A 619 56.63 57.63 -96.23
C PRO A 619 55.32 58.25 -96.75
N GLN A 620 54.96 59.43 -96.24
CA GLN A 620 53.83 60.24 -96.73
C GLN A 620 54.22 61.72 -96.85
N HIS A 621 53.40 62.52 -97.53
CA HIS A 621 53.61 63.97 -97.59
C HIS A 621 53.04 64.69 -96.36
N SER A 622 53.66 65.83 -96.00
CA SER A 622 53.09 66.73 -94.99
C SER A 622 51.70 67.21 -95.43
N GLY A 623 50.70 67.00 -94.57
CA GLY A 623 49.27 67.18 -94.88
C GLY A 623 48.46 65.88 -94.96
N THR A 624 49.10 64.72 -95.17
CA THR A 624 48.40 63.42 -95.09
C THR A 624 47.97 63.13 -93.66
N SER A 625 46.71 62.76 -93.44
CA SER A 625 46.25 62.25 -92.15
C SER A 625 46.51 60.74 -92.05
N ILE A 626 47.09 60.31 -90.92
CA ILE A 626 47.60 58.95 -90.71
C ILE A 626 46.91 58.37 -89.49
N THR A 627 46.23 57.24 -89.62
CA THR A 627 45.62 56.54 -88.48
C THR A 627 46.50 55.37 -88.04
N PHE A 628 47.02 55.48 -86.82
CA PHE A 628 47.66 54.40 -86.08
C PHE A 628 46.58 53.49 -85.50
N THR A 629 46.75 52.17 -85.67
CA THR A 629 45.86 51.14 -85.14
C THR A 629 46.67 50.13 -84.34
N THR A 630 46.42 50.10 -83.04
CA THR A 630 47.12 49.26 -82.07
C THR A 630 46.30 48.03 -81.72
N THR A 631 46.96 46.93 -81.37
CA THR A 631 46.34 45.75 -80.74
C THR A 631 47.24 45.23 -79.62
N SER A 632 46.65 44.75 -78.53
CA SER A 632 47.36 44.08 -77.44
C SER A 632 46.84 42.68 -77.16
N THR A 633 47.64 41.86 -76.49
CA THR A 633 47.24 40.52 -76.03
C THR A 633 47.51 40.34 -74.53
N GLY A 634 46.94 39.30 -73.91
CA GLY A 634 47.21 38.93 -72.52
C GLY A 634 46.38 39.64 -71.45
N CYS A 635 45.55 40.63 -71.82
CA CYS A 635 44.65 41.38 -70.92
C CYS A 635 43.21 41.39 -71.43
N ALA A 636 42.24 41.69 -70.55
CA ALA A 636 40.81 41.62 -70.87
C ALA A 636 40.22 42.99 -71.26
N HIS A 637 40.75 44.06 -70.69
CA HIS A 637 40.23 45.42 -70.81
C HIS A 637 41.36 46.41 -71.11
N PRO A 638 41.97 46.35 -72.31
CA PRO A 638 43.11 47.19 -72.66
C PRO A 638 42.73 48.67 -72.81
N LEU A 639 43.55 49.52 -72.20
CA LEU A 639 43.63 50.96 -72.45
C LEU A 639 44.90 51.24 -73.24
N TYR A 640 44.79 52.04 -74.29
CA TYR A 640 45.89 52.38 -75.20
C TYR A 640 46.30 53.85 -75.06
N GLN A 641 47.60 54.11 -75.06
CA GLN A 641 48.20 55.45 -75.05
C GLN A 641 49.21 55.60 -76.20
N PHE A 642 49.10 56.68 -76.97
CA PHE A 642 49.91 56.93 -78.16
C PHE A 642 50.89 58.06 -77.94
N TRP A 643 52.11 57.87 -78.44
CA TRP A 643 53.22 58.81 -78.36
C TRP A 643 53.82 59.08 -79.74
N VAL A 644 54.19 60.34 -79.99
CA VAL A 644 54.98 60.76 -81.15
C VAL A 644 56.15 61.62 -80.69
N ARG A 645 57.28 61.54 -81.40
CA ARG A 645 58.47 62.39 -81.20
C ARG A 645 58.89 62.99 -82.54
N PRO A 646 58.89 64.33 -82.70
CA PRO A 646 59.34 64.98 -83.92
C PRO A 646 60.87 64.89 -84.11
N PRO A 647 61.38 65.10 -85.34
CA PRO A 647 62.81 65.11 -85.63
C PRO A 647 63.58 66.02 -84.66
N GLY A 648 64.55 65.45 -83.93
CA GLY A 648 65.37 66.18 -82.94
C GLY A 648 64.67 66.59 -81.63
N GLY A 649 63.34 66.45 -81.52
CA GLY A 649 62.57 66.87 -80.34
C GLY A 649 62.48 65.84 -79.21
N SER A 650 61.46 65.99 -78.38
CA SER A 650 61.13 65.10 -77.24
C SER A 650 59.86 64.29 -77.51
N TRP A 651 59.66 63.19 -76.78
CA TRP A 651 58.41 62.42 -76.80
C TRP A 651 57.23 63.24 -76.26
N GLN A 652 56.08 63.13 -76.92
CA GLN A 652 54.82 63.79 -76.53
C GLN A 652 53.68 62.76 -76.52
N VAL A 653 52.84 62.80 -75.49
CA VAL A 653 51.57 62.04 -75.47
C VAL A 653 50.63 62.72 -76.46
N VAL A 654 50.36 62.07 -77.58
CA VAL A 654 49.38 62.55 -78.56
C VAL A 654 47.97 62.05 -78.27
N ARG A 655 47.84 60.96 -77.49
CA ARG A 655 46.56 60.47 -76.97
C ARG A 655 46.77 59.65 -75.70
N ALA A 656 46.19 60.07 -74.57
CA ALA A 656 46.33 59.39 -73.28
C ALA A 656 45.51 58.09 -73.17
N TYR A 657 45.84 57.25 -72.18
CA TYR A 657 45.21 55.95 -71.92
C TYR A 657 43.68 55.95 -72.01
N SER A 658 43.14 55.17 -72.95
CA SER A 658 41.70 55.02 -73.16
C SER A 658 41.38 53.77 -74.00
N SER A 659 40.13 53.31 -73.98
CA SER A 659 39.71 52.03 -74.59
C SER A 659 39.69 51.99 -76.13
N SER A 660 39.72 53.12 -76.82
CA SER A 660 39.90 53.12 -78.28
C SER A 660 41.36 52.81 -78.63
N ASN A 661 41.54 51.82 -79.50
CA ASN A 661 42.82 51.30 -79.97
C ASN A 661 43.36 52.04 -81.21
N THR A 662 42.83 53.22 -81.51
CA THR A 662 43.23 54.02 -82.67
C THR A 662 43.62 55.45 -82.30
N PHE A 663 44.47 56.06 -83.13
CA PHE A 663 44.81 57.48 -83.08
C PHE A 663 45.03 58.02 -84.50
N THR A 664 44.28 59.05 -84.88
CA THR A 664 44.44 59.75 -86.16
C THR A 664 45.30 61.00 -85.99
N TRP A 665 46.51 60.94 -86.54
CA TRP A 665 47.47 62.03 -86.59
C TRP A 665 47.17 62.95 -87.78
N ASN A 666 47.17 64.26 -87.52
CA ASN A 666 47.13 65.29 -88.55
C ASN A 666 48.55 65.83 -88.75
N THR A 667 49.09 65.72 -89.96
CA THR A 667 50.46 66.18 -90.29
C THR A 667 50.49 67.54 -90.97
N ASN A 668 49.34 68.20 -91.19
CA ASN A 668 49.29 69.49 -91.87
C ASN A 668 50.12 70.56 -91.13
N GLY A 669 51.08 71.15 -91.85
CA GLY A 669 52.01 72.14 -91.29
C GLY A 669 53.18 71.57 -90.50
N LEU A 670 53.35 70.24 -90.43
CA LEU A 670 54.52 69.63 -89.79
C LEU A 670 55.74 69.62 -90.72
N PRO A 671 56.96 69.91 -90.21
CA PRO A 671 58.19 69.81 -90.99
C PRO A 671 58.47 68.39 -91.50
N ALA A 672 59.08 68.29 -92.68
CA ALA A 672 59.58 67.03 -93.24
C ALA A 672 60.69 66.42 -92.36
N GLY A 673 60.81 65.09 -92.40
CA GLY A 673 61.77 64.30 -91.63
C GLY A 673 61.16 63.06 -90.98
N THR A 674 61.98 62.31 -90.25
CA THR A 674 61.56 61.07 -89.56
C THR A 674 61.08 61.35 -88.14
N TYR A 675 59.78 61.14 -87.91
CA TYR A 675 59.15 61.13 -86.60
C TYR A 675 59.26 59.72 -86.01
N LEU A 676 59.42 59.57 -84.70
CA LEU A 676 59.26 58.28 -84.03
C LEU A 676 57.85 58.17 -83.43
N TYR A 677 57.24 56.99 -83.49
CA TYR A 677 55.97 56.70 -82.83
C TYR A 677 56.06 55.43 -81.98
N THR A 678 55.27 55.36 -80.91
CA THR A 678 55.07 54.16 -80.08
C THR A 678 53.67 54.18 -79.47
N ALA A 679 53.08 53.00 -79.30
CA ALA A 679 51.82 52.80 -78.59
C ALA A 679 52.04 51.91 -77.38
N TRP A 680 51.44 52.29 -76.26
CA TRP A 680 51.50 51.59 -74.96
C TRP A 680 50.13 51.01 -74.65
N ALA A 681 50.09 49.85 -74.00
CA ALA A 681 48.85 49.28 -73.47
C ALA A 681 49.00 48.86 -72.00
N ARG A 682 47.88 48.94 -71.27
CA ARG A 682 47.71 48.33 -69.95
C ARG A 682 46.26 47.90 -69.75
N ASP A 683 46.01 46.91 -68.90
CA ASP A 683 44.63 46.60 -68.50
C ASP A 683 44.04 47.72 -67.62
N THR A 684 42.73 47.96 -67.67
CA THR A 684 42.03 48.86 -66.71
C THR A 684 42.31 48.54 -65.24
N SER A 685 42.59 47.28 -64.92
CA SER A 685 42.92 46.80 -63.57
C SER A 685 44.42 46.91 -63.22
N SER A 686 45.28 47.34 -64.16
CA SER A 686 46.71 47.52 -63.95
C SER A 686 47.11 48.99 -63.89
N SER A 687 48.01 49.33 -62.96
CA SER A 687 48.71 50.62 -62.97
C SER A 687 49.76 50.73 -64.09
N GLY A 688 50.14 49.58 -64.69
CA GLY A 688 51.36 49.37 -65.46
C GLY A 688 52.34 48.51 -64.65
N THR A 689 52.88 47.44 -65.26
CA THR A 689 53.93 46.59 -64.67
C THR A 689 55.35 47.10 -64.93
N GLN A 690 55.52 47.94 -65.96
CA GLN A 690 56.76 48.61 -66.31
C GLN A 690 56.57 50.12 -66.12
N CYS A 691 57.60 50.82 -65.64
CA CYS A 691 57.57 52.26 -65.40
C CYS A 691 58.88 52.92 -65.83
N SER A 692 58.77 54.10 -66.42
CA SER A 692 59.87 54.94 -66.90
C SER A 692 59.60 56.42 -66.57
N SER A 693 60.53 57.30 -66.92
CA SER A 693 60.33 58.76 -66.82
C SER A 693 59.24 59.31 -67.75
N LEU A 694 58.68 58.49 -68.65
CA LEU A 694 57.54 58.84 -69.51
C LEU A 694 56.19 58.36 -68.92
N GLY A 695 56.19 57.54 -67.87
CA GLY A 695 54.99 56.93 -67.28
C GLY A 695 55.10 55.41 -67.17
N CYS A 696 53.97 54.74 -66.95
CA CYS A 696 53.91 53.28 -66.79
C CYS A 696 52.96 52.62 -67.80
N ASP A 697 53.27 51.38 -68.16
CA ASP A 697 52.57 50.51 -69.11
C ASP A 697 52.68 49.04 -68.68
N ASP A 698 51.86 48.15 -69.25
CA ASP A 698 52.07 46.71 -69.09
C ASP A 698 52.97 46.16 -70.21
N ALA A 699 52.76 46.67 -71.42
CA ALA A 699 53.65 46.46 -72.56
C ALA A 699 53.55 47.63 -73.56
N TYR A 700 54.61 47.83 -74.36
CA TYR A 700 54.68 48.85 -75.40
C TYR A 700 55.18 48.29 -76.74
N PHE A 701 54.76 48.93 -77.83
CA PHE A 701 55.31 48.70 -79.16
C PHE A 701 56.63 49.45 -79.29
N VAL A 702 57.73 48.76 -79.62
CA VAL A 702 59.07 49.36 -79.77
C VAL A 702 59.02 50.49 -80.80
N ALA A 703 59.65 51.63 -80.50
CA ALA A 703 59.49 52.84 -81.30
C ALA A 703 60.00 52.70 -82.74
N VAL A 704 59.14 53.00 -83.72
CA VAL A 704 59.45 52.91 -85.16
C VAL A 704 59.46 54.29 -85.80
N GLY A 705 60.28 54.46 -86.85
CA GLY A 705 60.34 55.68 -87.66
C GLY A 705 59.23 55.77 -88.71
N TYR A 706 58.59 56.94 -88.79
CA TYR A 706 57.65 57.33 -89.84
C TYR A 706 58.18 58.59 -90.53
N ALA A 707 58.38 58.55 -91.85
CA ALA A 707 58.95 59.64 -92.61
C ALA A 707 57.86 60.52 -93.26
N LEU A 708 57.97 61.84 -93.06
CA LEU A 708 57.22 62.85 -93.80
C LEU A 708 58.13 63.54 -94.83
N ASN A 709 57.67 63.64 -96.07
CA ASN A 709 58.40 64.20 -97.22
C ASN A 709 57.78 65.53 -97.69
#